data_AF-A0A3P2RL47-F1
#
_entry.id   AF-A0A3P2RL47-F1
#
_cell.length_a   1.000
_cell.length_b   1.000
_cell.length_c   1.000
_cell.angle_alpha   90.00
_cell.angle_beta   90.00
_cell.angle_gamma   90.00
#
_symmetry.space_group_name_H-M   'P 1'
#
loop_
_entity.id
_entity.type
_entity.pdbx_description
1 polymer ?
#
loop_
_entity_poly.entity_id
_entity_poly.type
_entity_poly.pdbx_seq_one_letter_code
_entity_poly.pdbx_strand_id
1 'polypeptide(L)'
;MDDPFRENADDAVTPHDVADSESDETTNPEPTDDVTPSKATSEPETKLAEADPVEADIETFEEIKPQPLDYEDAFSEPQFTEPEPPTYYAGANFVDQAGGLGATSVVPVQSTEADVDSEKETELTEAEENLPEGVELLQPEGAVAEAEEDADTSSRMLRGSFWMTAGSLASRLLGALYVIPWMAMLGYTYANQANAVYGQGYQIYSLALMIATAGLPNVLARLVAEYASQKHFARVQQVFKQSLLLGGIMGLIAGGAIFIFATPLGQGDPHVARVIRSLAPAVLIIPALAMMRGYMQGFEFMGPSALSQFVEQVVRVAYMLGMTYWIMIGHHGNWVDATVQSTFAAFWGALAGIIVLIIAMIQKRGFFAKEAAEQIPAEPIDTMSLIGKMVRQSIPVILAGSAIAILQLIDQYTFGNIMKRFTNFSNLAITNMFAQFAVNSNKLVMLVVSLAVGMAETTLPMLARAREVGSRENISHQIQYAFKLLSFILIPAALGMAAIARPLYLLFYTANDAHNGTLVLQYASFTAIVLGLYMVVLAIYQGLSQLRYTVKMLGVILVVKLVLQFPAVMLLDGMGPLVSTMIAFAVGLVFAVRRLTREFDIDWRQFNYSLITILFWSLIMYVVATLVSSGLSAVMPSGKLSQLVIIIIAGGLGAVIYGVAALKTNIGEEVLGPRVKRLAAKLPF
;
A
#
# COMPACT_ATOMS: atom_id res chain seq x y z
N MET A 1 -69.34 23.71 17.82
CA MET A 1 -68.86 24.20 16.50
C MET A 1 -67.80 23.21 16.01
N ASP A 2 -68.12 21.95 15.76
CA ASP A 2 -69.08 21.40 14.77
C ASP A 2 -68.50 21.48 13.34
N ASP A 3 -67.69 20.47 12.97
CA ASP A 3 -67.98 19.42 11.95
C ASP A 3 -68.47 19.84 10.51
N PRO A 4 -68.80 18.95 9.53
CA PRO A 4 -68.05 18.92 8.25
C PRO A 4 -68.90 18.83 6.95
N PHE A 5 -68.27 18.82 5.76
CA PHE A 5 -68.79 18.36 4.42
C PHE A 5 -67.61 18.26 3.42
N ARG A 6 -67.41 17.28 2.50
CA ARG A 6 -67.93 15.91 2.26
C ARG A 6 -69.22 15.64 1.44
N GLU A 7 -69.14 15.78 0.10
CA GLU A 7 -69.90 15.06 -0.97
C GLU A 7 -68.93 14.86 -2.18
N ASN A 8 -68.95 13.84 -3.07
CA ASN A 8 -69.99 13.09 -3.83
C ASN A 8 -70.56 13.88 -5.05
N ALA A 9 -70.98 13.30 -6.19
CA ALA A 9 -70.64 12.04 -6.90
C ALA A 9 -71.27 12.02 -8.34
N ASP A 10 -70.76 11.14 -9.22
CA ASP A 10 -71.40 10.42 -10.35
C ASP A 10 -72.03 11.08 -11.62
N ASP A 11 -72.21 10.22 -12.65
CA ASP A 11 -73.03 10.25 -13.89
C ASP A 11 -72.71 11.24 -15.05
N ALA A 12 -72.81 10.89 -16.35
CA ALA A 12 -73.09 9.61 -17.07
C ALA A 12 -72.39 9.65 -18.48
N VAL A 13 -72.35 8.65 -19.39
CA VAL A 13 -73.44 7.98 -20.16
C VAL A 13 -72.88 6.74 -20.93
N THR A 14 -73.71 5.71 -21.14
CA THR A 14 -73.49 4.39 -21.85
C THR A 14 -73.95 4.45 -23.35
N PRO A 15 -74.01 3.40 -24.23
CA PRO A 15 -74.10 1.94 -24.01
C PRO A 15 -73.52 0.92 -25.06
N HIS A 16 -73.72 -0.39 -24.79
CA HIS A 16 -73.68 -1.58 -25.68
C HIS A 16 -72.32 -2.03 -26.29
N ASP A 17 -72.08 -3.31 -26.61
CA ASP A 17 -72.43 -4.58 -25.91
C ASP A 17 -71.56 -5.78 -26.39
N VAL A 18 -71.24 -6.65 -25.43
CA VAL A 18 -70.84 -8.09 -25.44
C VAL A 18 -70.72 -8.88 -26.78
N ALA A 19 -69.60 -9.63 -26.95
CA ALA A 19 -69.56 -11.00 -27.53
C ALA A 19 -68.18 -11.69 -27.40
N ASP A 20 -68.17 -13.03 -27.45
CA ASP A 20 -67.02 -13.96 -27.28
C ASP A 20 -66.89 -14.92 -28.51
N SER A 21 -65.99 -15.92 -28.65
CA SER A 21 -65.04 -16.60 -27.74
C SER A 21 -63.84 -17.26 -28.49
N GLU A 22 -63.23 -18.30 -27.87
CA GLU A 22 -62.22 -19.29 -28.33
C GLU A 22 -62.32 -19.77 -29.80
N SER A 23 -61.24 -20.16 -30.51
CA SER A 23 -60.51 -21.44 -30.29
C SER A 23 -59.33 -21.72 -31.27
N ASP A 24 -58.33 -22.46 -30.77
CA ASP A 24 -57.45 -23.52 -31.34
C ASP A 24 -56.58 -23.47 -32.65
N GLU A 25 -55.34 -23.96 -32.43
CA GLU A 25 -54.47 -24.88 -33.22
C GLU A 25 -53.89 -24.60 -34.64
N THR A 26 -52.56 -24.36 -34.64
CA THR A 26 -51.48 -25.12 -35.35
C THR A 26 -50.96 -24.78 -36.78
N THR A 27 -49.64 -25.06 -36.91
CA THR A 27 -48.82 -25.41 -38.10
C THR A 27 -48.25 -24.35 -39.07
N ASN A 28 -46.92 -24.44 -39.23
CA ASN A 28 -46.03 -23.92 -40.29
C ASN A 28 -46.19 -24.79 -41.59
N PRO A 29 -45.62 -24.50 -42.80
CA PRO A 29 -44.34 -23.79 -43.02
C PRO A 29 -44.18 -22.86 -44.27
N GLU A 30 -42.97 -22.27 -44.35
CA GLU A 30 -42.22 -21.70 -45.49
C GLU A 30 -42.18 -22.62 -46.76
N PRO A 31 -41.69 -22.20 -47.98
CA PRO A 31 -40.57 -21.26 -48.23
C PRO A 31 -40.53 -20.45 -49.58
N THR A 32 -39.32 -20.00 -49.95
CA THR A 32 -38.74 -19.72 -51.31
C THR A 32 -38.93 -18.37 -52.03
N ASP A 33 -37.86 -17.55 -51.99
CA ASP A 33 -36.90 -17.25 -53.09
C ASP A 33 -37.21 -16.37 -54.35
N ASP A 34 -36.48 -15.23 -54.41
CA ASP A 34 -35.53 -14.80 -55.49
C ASP A 34 -35.90 -13.78 -56.63
N VAL A 35 -34.84 -13.18 -57.19
CA VAL A 35 -34.63 -12.46 -58.48
C VAL A 35 -35.17 -11.02 -58.70
N THR A 36 -34.23 -10.05 -58.69
CA THR A 36 -34.26 -8.73 -59.40
C THR A 36 -33.92 -8.88 -60.90
N PRO A 37 -34.34 -8.00 -61.88
CA PRO A 37 -33.64 -6.70 -62.10
C PRO A 37 -34.29 -5.57 -62.98
N SER A 38 -33.57 -4.43 -63.08
CA SER A 38 -33.29 -3.61 -64.31
C SER A 38 -34.19 -2.44 -64.82
N LYS A 39 -33.72 -1.20 -64.55
CA LYS A 39 -33.48 0.00 -65.42
C LYS A 39 -34.55 0.65 -66.36
N ALA A 40 -34.52 2.00 -66.34
CA ALA A 40 -34.86 3.00 -67.38
C ALA A 40 -36.37 3.16 -67.74
N THR A 41 -36.94 4.30 -68.18
CA THR A 41 -36.46 5.66 -68.59
C THR A 41 -37.59 6.69 -68.26
N SER A 42 -37.71 8.00 -68.61
CA SER A 42 -36.98 9.03 -69.41
C SER A 42 -37.56 10.45 -69.10
N GLU A 43 -36.84 11.53 -69.42
CA GLU A 43 -37.36 12.93 -69.43
C GLU A 43 -38.04 13.32 -70.78
N PRO A 44 -38.67 14.51 -70.93
CA PRO A 44 -37.89 15.69 -71.40
C PRO A 44 -38.33 17.11 -70.94
N GLU A 45 -37.38 18.03 -71.12
CA GLU A 45 -37.35 19.52 -71.05
C GLU A 45 -38.63 20.37 -71.26
N THR A 46 -38.62 21.60 -70.71
CA THR A 46 -38.75 22.83 -71.55
C THR A 46 -38.02 24.08 -70.99
N LYS A 47 -36.95 24.47 -71.69
CA LYS A 47 -36.33 25.81 -71.98
C LYS A 47 -37.02 27.09 -71.44
N LEU A 48 -36.39 28.25 -71.18
CA LEU A 48 -35.00 28.83 -71.21
C LEU A 48 -35.11 30.27 -70.58
N ALA A 49 -34.12 31.13 -70.28
CA ALA A 49 -32.64 31.23 -70.27
C ALA A 49 -32.24 32.41 -69.31
N GLU A 50 -31.09 33.11 -69.26
CA GLU A 50 -29.73 33.08 -69.90
C GLU A 50 -28.78 33.96 -69.04
N ALA A 51 -27.56 33.51 -68.69
CA ALA A 51 -26.43 34.34 -68.17
C ALA A 51 -25.15 33.48 -68.04
N ASP A 52 -23.97 34.03 -68.34
CA ASP A 52 -22.73 33.25 -68.59
C ASP A 52 -22.03 32.68 -67.32
N PRO A 53 -21.56 31.42 -67.37
CA PRO A 53 -20.60 30.83 -66.42
C PRO A 53 -19.16 30.83 -66.97
N VAL A 54 -18.18 30.52 -66.11
CA VAL A 54 -16.84 30.02 -66.48
C VAL A 54 -16.53 28.82 -65.58
N GLU A 55 -15.87 27.80 -66.12
CA GLU A 55 -15.90 26.44 -65.57
C GLU A 55 -15.14 26.21 -64.24
N ALA A 56 -15.53 25.13 -63.57
CA ALA A 56 -14.73 24.41 -62.60
C ALA A 56 -14.57 22.95 -63.09
N ASP A 57 -13.43 22.63 -63.70
CA ASP A 57 -13.10 21.27 -64.12
C ASP A 57 -12.53 20.43 -62.97
N ILE A 58 -12.91 19.15 -62.94
CA ILE A 58 -12.37 18.12 -62.05
C ILE A 58 -11.81 17.02 -62.94
N GLU A 59 -10.53 17.10 -63.29
CA GLU A 59 -9.82 16.02 -63.98
C GLU A 59 -9.30 14.95 -63.00
N THR A 60 -9.01 13.78 -63.55
CA THR A 60 -8.77 12.52 -62.82
C THR A 60 -7.38 12.38 -62.21
N PHE A 61 -7.27 11.48 -61.23
CA PHE A 61 -6.00 11.06 -60.62
C PHE A 61 -4.93 10.67 -61.66
N GLU A 62 -3.73 11.24 -61.54
CA GLU A 62 -2.53 10.80 -62.25
C GLU A 62 -1.60 10.01 -61.30
N GLU A 63 -0.95 8.97 -61.82
CA GLU A 63 -0.15 8.02 -61.03
C GLU A 63 1.28 8.53 -60.79
N ILE A 64 1.51 9.19 -59.64
CA ILE A 64 2.83 9.74 -59.28
C ILE A 64 3.84 8.61 -59.00
N LYS A 65 4.73 8.35 -59.97
CA LYS A 65 5.91 7.50 -59.77
C LYS A 65 6.91 8.20 -58.83
N PRO A 66 7.56 7.46 -57.91
CA PRO A 66 8.56 8.04 -57.00
C PRO A 66 9.81 8.50 -57.79
N GLN A 67 10.23 9.73 -57.56
CA GLN A 67 11.56 10.20 -57.97
C GLN A 67 12.61 9.67 -56.97
N PRO A 68 13.81 9.28 -57.43
CA PRO A 68 14.92 9.01 -56.52
C PRO A 68 15.39 10.32 -55.89
N LEU A 69 15.59 10.31 -54.57
CA LEU A 69 16.30 11.38 -53.85
C LEU A 69 17.76 10.97 -53.70
N ASP A 70 18.68 11.86 -54.11
CA ASP A 70 20.12 11.68 -53.88
C ASP A 70 20.44 11.71 -52.39
N TYR A 71 21.44 10.90 -52.00
CA TYR A 71 21.84 10.67 -50.61
C TYR A 71 23.26 11.20 -50.33
N GLU A 72 23.51 12.45 -50.70
CA GLU A 72 24.72 13.21 -50.33
C GLU A 72 24.34 14.64 -49.87
N ASP A 73 25.22 15.31 -49.12
CA ASP A 73 25.05 16.65 -48.52
C ASP A 73 23.88 16.88 -47.54
N ALA A 74 23.82 16.10 -46.45
CA ALA A 74 22.93 16.37 -45.30
C ALA A 74 23.52 16.07 -43.90
N PHE A 75 24.84 16.17 -43.69
CA PHE A 75 25.47 16.00 -42.37
C PHE A 75 26.42 17.16 -42.00
N SER A 76 25.84 18.25 -41.50
CA SER A 76 26.54 19.23 -40.68
C SER A 76 26.18 19.01 -39.20
N GLU A 77 27.16 18.62 -38.38
CA GLU A 77 26.95 18.43 -36.95
C GLU A 77 26.65 19.80 -36.28
N PRO A 78 25.56 19.93 -35.49
CA PRO A 78 25.33 21.13 -34.70
C PRO A 78 26.36 21.20 -33.55
N GLN A 79 27.27 22.16 -33.62
CA GLN A 79 28.19 22.44 -32.51
C GLN A 79 27.42 22.89 -31.26
N PHE A 80 27.34 22.00 -30.27
CA PHE A 80 26.84 22.35 -28.94
C PHE A 80 27.93 23.09 -28.16
N THR A 81 27.70 24.37 -27.87
CA THR A 81 28.40 25.07 -26.79
C THR A 81 27.84 24.57 -25.45
N GLU A 82 28.68 24.01 -24.59
CA GLU A 82 28.27 23.63 -23.23
C GLU A 82 27.81 24.87 -22.44
N PRO A 83 26.58 24.91 -21.90
CA PRO A 83 26.24 25.84 -20.83
C PRO A 83 26.89 25.33 -19.53
N GLU A 84 27.54 26.23 -18.76
CA GLU A 84 28.13 25.85 -17.48
C GLU A 84 27.09 25.21 -16.54
N PRO A 85 27.44 24.14 -15.81
CA PRO A 85 26.47 23.39 -15.03
C PRO A 85 25.99 24.20 -13.81
N PRO A 86 24.66 24.46 -13.67
CA PRO A 86 24.13 24.94 -12.40
C PRO A 86 24.32 23.83 -11.37
N THR A 87 25.19 24.08 -10.40
CA THR A 87 25.54 23.09 -9.38
C THR A 87 24.35 22.74 -8.49
N TYR A 88 24.15 21.43 -8.22
CA TYR A 88 23.52 20.89 -6.99
C TYR A 88 21.95 21.05 -6.90
N TYR A 89 21.12 20.22 -6.21
CA TYR A 89 21.34 19.11 -5.23
C TYR A 89 20.05 18.36 -4.67
N ALA A 90 20.23 17.18 -4.03
CA ALA A 90 19.43 16.37 -2.93
C ALA A 90 18.16 15.62 -3.77
N GLY A 91 16.92 15.19 -3.29
CA GLY A 91 16.01 14.02 -3.72
C GLY A 91 14.58 13.70 -3.02
N ALA A 92 13.95 12.49 -3.19
CA ALA A 92 12.50 12.02 -3.15
C ALA A 92 11.72 11.33 -1.93
N ASN A 93 10.71 10.43 -2.16
CA ASN A 93 10.34 9.14 -1.43
C ASN A 93 8.87 8.71 -0.98
N PHE A 94 8.49 7.40 -1.15
CA PHE A 94 7.12 6.75 -1.08
C PHE A 94 7.09 5.35 -0.48
N VAL A 95 5.91 4.80 -0.17
CA VAL A 95 5.53 3.46 -0.65
C VAL A 95 4.01 3.30 -0.78
N ASP A 96 3.63 2.25 -1.51
CA ASP A 96 2.34 1.56 -1.53
C ASP A 96 1.63 1.54 -0.15
N GLN A 97 0.56 2.31 -0.01
CA GLN A 97 -0.10 2.58 1.28
C GLN A 97 -1.44 1.85 1.48
N ALA A 98 -1.82 0.97 0.55
CA ALA A 98 -3.18 0.45 0.46
C ALA A 98 -3.49 -0.75 1.39
N GLY A 99 -2.47 -1.37 1.99
CA GLY A 99 -2.61 -2.64 2.74
C GLY A 99 -1.99 -2.68 4.14
N GLY A 100 -1.57 -1.55 4.70
CA GLY A 100 -0.74 -1.51 5.92
C GLY A 100 -1.45 -1.29 7.26
N LEU A 101 -2.56 -0.54 7.30
CA LEU A 101 -3.16 -0.06 8.58
C LEU A 101 -4.08 -1.08 9.28
N GLY A 102 -3.98 -2.36 8.93
CA GLY A 102 -4.51 -3.48 9.72
C GLY A 102 -3.42 -4.02 10.65
N ALA A 103 -3.15 -3.30 11.74
CA ALA A 103 -2.06 -3.62 12.68
C ALA A 103 -2.20 -5.06 13.21
N THR A 104 -1.34 -5.95 12.73
CA THR A 104 -1.26 -7.35 13.17
C THR A 104 0.12 -7.58 13.76
N SER A 105 0.36 -6.89 14.88
CA SER A 105 1.55 -7.00 15.71
C SER A 105 1.56 -8.35 16.43
N VAL A 106 2.01 -9.41 15.74
CA VAL A 106 2.20 -10.71 16.37
C VAL A 106 3.56 -10.71 17.08
N VAL A 107 3.52 -10.92 18.39
CA VAL A 107 4.67 -10.67 19.28
C VAL A 107 5.65 -11.85 19.22
N PRO A 108 6.95 -11.63 18.99
CA PRO A 108 7.95 -12.64 19.31
C PRO A 108 8.13 -12.69 20.82
N VAL A 109 7.66 -13.76 21.47
CA VAL A 109 7.94 -14.01 22.89
C VAL A 109 9.45 -14.08 23.09
N GLN A 110 9.99 -13.22 23.96
CA GLN A 110 11.38 -13.34 24.39
C GLN A 110 11.46 -14.51 25.39
N SER A 111 12.40 -15.42 25.15
CA SER A 111 12.52 -16.68 25.90
C SER A 111 12.91 -16.43 27.36
N THR A 112 11.94 -16.58 28.27
CA THR A 112 12.13 -16.65 29.74
C THR A 112 11.47 -17.87 30.39
N GLU A 113 10.77 -18.71 29.61
CA GLU A 113 10.08 -19.92 30.14
C GLU A 113 11.06 -21.04 30.52
N ALA A 114 12.25 -21.09 29.90
CA ALA A 114 13.21 -22.19 30.02
C ALA A 114 13.83 -22.39 31.42
N ASP A 115 13.74 -21.40 32.31
CA ASP A 115 14.18 -21.53 33.71
C ASP A 115 12.96 -21.84 34.63
N VAL A 116 11.80 -21.24 34.37
CA VAL A 116 10.60 -21.31 35.23
C VAL A 116 9.96 -22.70 35.30
N ASP A 117 9.90 -23.43 34.18
CA ASP A 117 9.35 -24.79 34.20
C ASP A 117 10.26 -25.74 35.00
N SER A 118 11.58 -25.53 34.97
CA SER A 118 12.53 -26.33 35.75
C SER A 118 12.44 -26.05 37.26
N GLU A 119 12.20 -24.79 37.67
CA GLU A 119 11.95 -24.45 39.06
C GLU A 119 10.64 -25.08 39.56
N LYS A 120 9.57 -25.08 38.74
CA LYS A 120 8.29 -25.71 39.11
C LYS A 120 8.34 -27.24 39.20
N GLU A 121 8.96 -27.93 38.25
CA GLU A 121 9.13 -29.39 38.34
C GLU A 121 9.97 -29.78 39.57
N THR A 122 10.96 -28.95 39.94
CA THR A 122 11.79 -29.17 41.14
C THR A 122 11.03 -28.88 42.43
N GLU A 123 10.30 -27.76 42.54
CA GLU A 123 9.49 -27.45 43.73
C GLU A 123 8.37 -28.49 43.97
N LEU A 124 7.76 -29.03 42.90
CA LEU A 124 6.76 -30.09 43.01
C LEU A 124 7.35 -31.42 43.48
N THR A 125 8.56 -31.79 43.02
CA THR A 125 9.20 -33.03 43.44
C THR A 125 9.81 -32.97 44.85
N GLU A 126 10.39 -31.82 45.26
CA GLU A 126 10.81 -31.63 46.66
C GLU A 126 9.62 -31.60 47.64
N ALA A 127 8.43 -31.19 47.19
CA ALA A 127 7.21 -31.23 47.97
C ALA A 127 6.63 -32.65 48.13
N GLU A 128 6.71 -33.51 47.11
CA GLU A 128 6.27 -34.92 47.22
C GLU A 128 7.16 -35.75 48.16
N GLU A 129 8.47 -35.51 48.20
CA GLU A 129 9.41 -36.30 49.03
C GLU A 129 9.21 -36.09 50.56
N ASN A 130 8.49 -35.04 50.97
CA ASN A 130 8.34 -34.64 52.38
C ASN A 130 6.93 -34.89 52.99
N LEU A 131 6.06 -35.64 52.31
CA LEU A 131 4.71 -35.95 52.80
C LEU A 131 4.70 -37.13 53.81
N PRO A 132 4.00 -37.02 54.96
CA PRO A 132 3.80 -38.15 55.86
C PRO A 132 2.82 -39.18 55.24
N GLU A 133 3.08 -40.47 55.48
CA GLU A 133 2.29 -41.58 54.93
C GLU A 133 0.78 -41.41 55.17
N GLY A 134 0.00 -41.33 54.09
CA GLY A 134 -1.47 -41.26 54.13
C GLY A 134 -2.11 -39.95 53.66
N VAL A 135 -1.33 -38.97 53.17
CA VAL A 135 -1.88 -37.74 52.55
C VAL A 135 -1.74 -37.82 51.03
N GLU A 136 -2.83 -38.17 50.35
CA GLU A 136 -2.94 -38.14 48.89
C GLU A 136 -3.25 -36.70 48.43
N LEU A 137 -2.32 -36.06 47.71
CA LEU A 137 -2.57 -34.75 47.11
C LEU A 137 -3.53 -34.90 45.92
N LEU A 138 -4.69 -34.25 46.01
CA LEU A 138 -5.58 -34.06 44.87
C LEU A 138 -4.91 -33.12 43.86
N GLN A 139 -4.13 -33.70 42.95
CA GLN A 139 -3.63 -32.99 41.77
C GLN A 139 -4.86 -32.47 40.98
N PRO A 140 -4.98 -31.16 40.74
CA PRO A 140 -6.09 -30.63 39.96
C PRO A 140 -5.90 -31.01 38.49
N GLU A 141 -6.67 -31.99 38.00
CA GLU A 141 -6.64 -32.45 36.60
C GLU A 141 -6.78 -31.29 35.58
N GLY A 142 -7.46 -30.21 35.97
CA GLY A 142 -7.56 -28.98 35.19
C GLY A 142 -6.24 -28.23 34.99
N ALA A 143 -5.33 -28.20 35.97
CA ALA A 143 -4.12 -27.36 35.88
C ALA A 143 -3.09 -27.91 34.88
N VAL A 144 -3.01 -29.23 34.72
CA VAL A 144 -2.16 -29.87 33.69
C VAL A 144 -2.77 -29.64 32.31
N ALA A 145 -4.10 -29.76 32.18
CA ALA A 145 -4.79 -29.49 30.92
C ALA A 145 -4.71 -27.99 30.51
N GLU A 146 -4.84 -27.06 31.45
CA GLU A 146 -4.65 -25.62 31.23
C GLU A 146 -3.21 -25.33 30.79
N ALA A 147 -2.20 -25.95 31.41
CA ALA A 147 -0.80 -25.80 31.02
C ALA A 147 -0.50 -26.36 29.60
N GLU A 148 -1.06 -27.53 29.24
CA GLU A 148 -0.93 -28.08 27.88
C GLU A 148 -1.67 -27.23 26.83
N GLU A 149 -2.85 -26.68 27.15
CA GLU A 149 -3.63 -25.84 26.24
C GLU A 149 -3.00 -24.45 26.02
N ASP A 150 -2.43 -23.83 27.06
CA ASP A 150 -1.61 -22.61 26.94
C ASP A 150 -0.31 -22.87 26.14
N ALA A 151 0.33 -24.03 26.33
CA ALA A 151 1.54 -24.40 25.59
C ALA A 151 1.28 -24.65 24.09
N ASP A 152 0.23 -25.38 23.71
CA ASP A 152 -0.17 -25.52 22.30
C ASP A 152 -0.54 -24.16 21.71
N THR A 153 -1.31 -23.35 22.44
CA THR A 153 -1.71 -21.99 22.02
C THR A 153 -0.48 -21.10 21.76
N SER A 154 0.47 -21.00 22.70
CA SER A 154 1.73 -20.26 22.52
C SER A 154 2.51 -20.77 21.29
N SER A 155 2.62 -22.10 21.12
CA SER A 155 3.29 -22.70 19.95
C SER A 155 2.62 -22.35 18.62
N ARG A 156 1.28 -22.29 18.61
CA ARG A 156 0.45 -21.96 17.44
C ARG A 156 0.49 -20.49 17.12
N MET A 157 0.44 -19.62 18.13
CA MET A 157 0.66 -18.17 17.98
C MET A 157 2.03 -17.90 17.36
N LEU A 158 3.11 -18.48 17.89
CA LEU A 158 4.47 -18.29 17.37
C LEU A 158 4.63 -18.78 15.92
N ARG A 159 4.04 -19.94 15.57
CA ARG A 159 4.00 -20.41 14.18
C ARG A 159 3.16 -19.49 13.30
N GLY A 160 2.06 -18.94 13.81
CA GLY A 160 1.22 -17.94 13.15
C GLY A 160 1.98 -16.63 12.85
N SER A 161 2.72 -16.11 13.84
CA SER A 161 3.61 -14.96 13.72
C SER A 161 4.56 -15.13 12.53
N PHE A 162 5.27 -16.27 12.49
CA PHE A 162 6.24 -16.56 11.44
C PHE A 162 5.60 -16.57 10.04
N TRP A 163 4.48 -17.26 9.86
CA TRP A 163 3.79 -17.29 8.56
C TRP A 163 3.27 -15.93 8.11
N MET A 164 2.75 -15.10 9.03
CA MET A 164 2.34 -13.73 8.69
C MET A 164 3.52 -12.81 8.37
N THR A 165 4.62 -12.88 9.11
CA THR A 165 5.83 -12.11 8.80
C THR A 165 6.43 -12.53 7.46
N ALA A 166 6.57 -13.84 7.21
CA ALA A 166 7.09 -14.37 5.95
C ALA A 166 6.19 -14.03 4.75
N GLY A 167 4.88 -14.24 4.86
CA GLY A 167 3.92 -13.96 3.79
C GLY A 167 3.81 -12.47 3.45
N SER A 168 3.81 -11.60 4.46
CA SER A 168 3.78 -10.14 4.24
C SER A 168 5.10 -9.61 3.69
N LEU A 169 6.26 -10.10 4.14
CA LEU A 169 7.56 -9.73 3.58
C LEU A 169 7.72 -10.21 2.13
N ALA A 170 7.34 -11.46 1.83
CA ALA A 170 7.36 -12.00 0.48
C ALA A 170 6.43 -11.21 -0.47
N SER A 171 5.24 -10.82 0.01
CA SER A 171 4.31 -9.98 -0.76
C SER A 171 4.88 -8.57 -1.00
N ARG A 172 5.52 -7.94 0.00
CA ARG A 172 6.20 -6.64 -0.18
C ARG A 172 7.35 -6.73 -1.18
N LEU A 173 8.16 -7.80 -1.15
CA LEU A 173 9.24 -8.03 -2.10
C LEU A 173 8.71 -8.25 -3.53
N LEU A 174 7.68 -9.07 -3.71
CA LEU A 174 7.03 -9.25 -5.02
C LEU A 174 6.40 -7.95 -5.54
N GLY A 175 5.84 -7.14 -4.63
CA GLY A 175 5.31 -5.80 -4.87
C GLY A 175 6.36 -4.73 -5.23
N ALA A 176 7.63 -4.95 -4.92
CA ALA A 176 8.73 -4.13 -5.43
C ALA A 176 9.24 -4.67 -6.77
N LEU A 177 9.51 -5.98 -6.85
CA LEU A 177 10.26 -6.59 -7.93
C LEU A 177 9.50 -6.63 -9.27
N TYR A 178 8.15 -6.59 -9.29
CA TYR A 178 7.38 -6.53 -10.55
C TYR A 178 7.76 -5.34 -11.42
N VAL A 179 8.22 -4.23 -10.82
CA VAL A 179 8.56 -3.00 -11.53
C VAL A 179 9.72 -3.23 -12.52
N ILE A 180 10.65 -4.13 -12.20
CA ILE A 180 11.86 -4.40 -13.00
C ILE A 180 11.52 -4.94 -14.41
N PRO A 181 10.69 -5.99 -14.58
CA PRO A 181 10.19 -6.43 -15.89
C PRO A 181 9.07 -5.54 -16.43
N TRP A 182 8.18 -4.99 -15.60
CA TRP A 182 7.07 -4.15 -16.07
C TRP A 182 7.56 -2.91 -16.82
N MET A 183 8.51 -2.16 -16.24
CA MET A 183 9.15 -1.01 -16.90
C MET A 183 10.00 -1.41 -18.12
N ALA A 184 10.44 -2.66 -18.21
CA ALA A 184 11.17 -3.16 -19.39
C ALA A 184 10.21 -3.46 -20.56
N MET A 185 9.04 -4.06 -20.30
CA MET A 185 8.03 -4.36 -21.32
C MET A 185 7.33 -3.11 -21.86
N LEU A 186 7.19 -2.06 -21.04
CA LEU A 186 6.69 -0.74 -21.48
C LEU A 186 7.70 0.03 -22.35
N GLY A 187 8.97 -0.38 -22.33
CA GLY A 187 10.03 0.24 -23.11
C GLY A 187 10.47 1.62 -22.61
N TYR A 188 11.62 2.06 -23.10
CA TYR A 188 12.27 3.31 -22.74
C TYR A 188 11.36 4.54 -22.89
N THR A 189 10.61 4.62 -24.00
CA THR A 189 9.81 5.79 -24.38
C THR A 189 8.58 6.04 -23.51
N TYR A 190 7.96 5.00 -22.93
CA TYR A 190 6.64 5.10 -22.27
C TYR A 190 6.64 4.71 -20.79
N ALA A 191 7.69 4.08 -20.27
CA ALA A 191 7.74 3.56 -18.90
C ALA A 191 7.40 4.63 -17.83
N ASN A 192 7.91 5.86 -17.96
CA ASN A 192 7.65 6.92 -16.99
C ASN A 192 6.20 7.42 -17.05
N GLN A 193 5.64 7.60 -18.25
CA GLN A 193 4.26 8.05 -18.44
C GLN A 193 3.26 6.99 -17.96
N ALA A 194 3.53 5.72 -18.29
CA ALA A 194 2.78 4.59 -17.76
C ALA A 194 2.83 4.54 -16.22
N ASN A 195 4.01 4.66 -15.60
CA ASN A 195 4.13 4.64 -14.14
C ASN A 195 3.52 5.90 -13.49
N ALA A 196 3.56 7.07 -14.14
CA ALA A 196 2.89 8.29 -13.69
C ALA A 196 1.36 8.11 -13.65
N VAL A 197 0.76 7.68 -14.75
CA VAL A 197 -0.70 7.45 -14.84
C VAL A 197 -1.13 6.32 -13.90
N TYR A 198 -0.34 5.23 -13.81
CA TYR A 198 -0.51 4.17 -12.80
C TYR A 198 -0.53 4.76 -11.38
N GLY A 199 0.50 5.54 -11.03
CA GLY A 199 0.67 6.12 -9.70
C GLY A 199 -0.47 7.06 -9.33
N GLN A 200 -0.92 7.89 -10.27
CA GLN A 200 -2.02 8.86 -10.07
C GLN A 200 -3.34 8.16 -9.78
N GLY A 201 -3.69 7.10 -10.53
CA GLY A 201 -4.85 6.28 -10.20
C GLY A 201 -4.68 5.51 -8.89
N TYR A 202 -3.46 5.02 -8.62
CA TYR A 202 -3.17 4.22 -7.42
C TYR A 202 -3.26 5.02 -6.11
N GLN A 203 -2.94 6.32 -6.09
CA GLN A 203 -3.11 7.13 -4.86
C GLN A 203 -4.57 7.31 -4.47
N ILE A 204 -5.42 7.54 -5.46
CA ILE A 204 -6.87 7.68 -5.29
C ILE A 204 -7.46 6.35 -4.78
N TYR A 205 -7.07 5.23 -5.40
CA TYR A 205 -7.40 3.88 -4.94
C TYR A 205 -6.92 3.61 -3.50
N SER A 206 -5.68 3.99 -3.18
CA SER A 206 -5.06 3.73 -1.87
C SER A 206 -5.78 4.47 -0.75
N LEU A 207 -6.15 5.74 -0.96
CA LEU A 207 -6.94 6.49 0.03
C LEU A 207 -8.37 5.96 0.13
N ALA A 208 -9.03 5.67 -1.01
CA ALA A 208 -10.38 5.12 -1.02
C ALA A 208 -10.46 3.78 -0.27
N LEU A 209 -9.50 2.88 -0.48
CA LEU A 209 -9.44 1.59 0.21
C LEU A 209 -9.11 1.75 1.71
N MET A 210 -8.26 2.70 2.07
CA MET A 210 -7.93 3.01 3.48
C MET A 210 -9.16 3.52 4.24
N ILE A 211 -10.02 4.32 3.59
CA ILE A 211 -11.31 4.77 4.14
C ILE A 211 -12.35 3.64 4.15
N ALA A 212 -12.34 2.74 3.17
CA ALA A 212 -13.29 1.62 3.10
C ALA A 212 -12.97 0.46 4.07
N THR A 213 -11.70 0.27 4.43
CA THR A 213 -11.26 -0.77 5.38
C THR A 213 -11.12 -0.29 6.82
N ALA A 214 -10.80 0.99 7.03
CA ALA A 214 -10.97 1.78 8.26
C ALA A 214 -10.89 1.04 9.62
N GLY A 215 -9.84 0.25 9.86
CA GLY A 215 -9.62 -0.47 11.14
C GLY A 215 -10.60 -1.62 11.42
N LEU A 216 -11.63 -1.80 10.57
CA LEU A 216 -12.64 -2.86 10.65
C LEU A 216 -12.07 -4.29 10.76
N PRO A 217 -10.99 -4.73 10.05
CA PRO A 217 -10.53 -6.11 10.16
C PRO A 217 -9.95 -6.42 11.55
N ASN A 218 -9.23 -5.47 12.15
CA ASN A 218 -8.70 -5.61 13.51
C ASN A 218 -9.81 -5.61 14.57
N VAL A 219 -10.82 -4.75 14.37
CA VAL A 219 -12.02 -4.68 15.20
C VAL A 219 -12.76 -6.02 15.19
N LEU A 220 -12.95 -6.59 14.00
CA LEU A 220 -13.55 -7.91 13.82
C LEU A 220 -12.69 -9.02 14.45
N ALA A 221 -11.37 -9.02 14.26
CA ALA A 221 -10.49 -10.01 14.87
C ALA A 221 -10.60 -10.04 16.40
N ARG A 222 -10.59 -8.86 17.06
CA ARG A 222 -10.79 -8.77 18.52
C ARG A 222 -12.17 -9.28 18.94
N LEU A 223 -13.24 -8.86 18.27
CA LEU A 223 -14.60 -9.28 18.62
C LEU A 223 -14.83 -10.78 18.42
N VAL A 224 -14.18 -11.38 17.43
CA VAL A 224 -14.22 -12.83 17.20
C VAL A 224 -13.49 -13.56 18.33
N ALA A 225 -12.27 -13.14 18.69
CA ALA A 225 -11.53 -13.73 19.81
C ALA A 225 -12.28 -13.59 21.15
N GLU A 226 -12.81 -12.39 21.43
CA GLU A 226 -13.56 -12.07 22.66
C GLU A 226 -14.83 -12.91 22.83
N TYR A 227 -15.58 -13.16 21.75
CA TYR A 227 -16.77 -14.01 21.82
C TYR A 227 -16.48 -15.50 21.64
N ALA A 228 -15.36 -15.90 21.02
CA ALA A 228 -14.94 -17.30 20.92
C ALA A 228 -14.49 -17.84 22.29
N SER A 229 -13.65 -17.12 23.04
CA SER A 229 -13.22 -17.55 24.38
C SER A 229 -14.37 -17.65 25.38
N GLN A 230 -15.45 -16.90 25.17
CA GLN A 230 -16.70 -17.01 25.95
C GLN A 230 -17.66 -18.12 25.46
N LYS A 231 -17.26 -18.94 24.47
CA LYS A 231 -18.12 -19.91 23.76
C LYS A 231 -19.42 -19.33 23.19
N HIS A 232 -19.43 -18.04 22.82
CA HIS A 232 -20.59 -17.33 22.28
C HIS A 232 -20.61 -17.36 20.73
N PHE A 233 -20.52 -18.56 20.13
CA PHE A 233 -20.35 -18.71 18.67
C PHE A 233 -21.48 -18.08 17.82
N ALA A 234 -22.72 -18.04 18.30
CA ALA A 234 -23.81 -17.29 17.68
C ALA A 234 -23.47 -15.79 17.49
N ARG A 235 -22.85 -15.15 18.50
CA ARG A 235 -22.38 -13.76 18.40
C ARG A 235 -21.25 -13.65 17.37
N VAL A 236 -20.29 -14.59 17.38
CA VAL A 236 -19.20 -14.64 16.39
C VAL A 236 -19.74 -14.66 14.95
N GLN A 237 -20.74 -15.50 14.66
CA GLN A 237 -21.40 -15.50 13.35
C GLN A 237 -22.15 -14.20 13.04
N GLN A 238 -22.84 -13.61 14.02
CA GLN A 238 -23.55 -12.35 13.84
C GLN A 238 -22.59 -11.20 13.50
N VAL A 239 -21.51 -11.07 14.28
CA VAL A 239 -20.44 -10.08 14.07
C VAL A 239 -19.83 -10.26 12.69
N PHE A 240 -19.55 -11.50 12.25
CA PHE A 240 -19.00 -11.76 10.92
C PHE A 240 -19.96 -11.36 9.79
N LYS A 241 -21.22 -11.82 9.84
CA LYS A 241 -22.26 -11.49 8.85
C LYS A 241 -22.48 -9.98 8.74
N GLN A 242 -22.58 -9.29 9.87
CA GLN A 242 -22.75 -7.83 9.92
C GLN A 242 -21.51 -7.08 9.42
N SER A 243 -20.29 -7.54 9.75
CA SER A 243 -19.05 -6.94 9.27
C SER A 243 -18.87 -7.14 7.77
N LEU A 244 -19.16 -8.34 7.25
CA LEU A 244 -19.10 -8.63 5.82
C LEU A 244 -20.08 -7.78 5.01
N LEU A 245 -21.31 -7.58 5.51
CA LEU A 245 -22.29 -6.66 4.93
C LEU A 245 -21.77 -5.20 4.96
N LEU A 246 -21.23 -4.74 6.09
CA LEU A 246 -20.64 -3.41 6.20
C LEU A 246 -19.46 -3.23 5.22
N GLY A 247 -18.58 -4.22 5.09
CA GLY A 247 -17.49 -4.24 4.11
C GLY A 247 -18.00 -4.16 2.68
N GLY A 248 -19.05 -4.93 2.33
CA GLY A 248 -19.70 -4.85 1.02
C GLY A 248 -20.30 -3.48 0.73
N ILE A 249 -20.96 -2.86 1.71
CA ILE A 249 -21.54 -1.50 1.57
C ILE A 249 -20.43 -0.45 1.43
N MET A 250 -19.39 -0.51 2.26
CA MET A 250 -18.25 0.42 2.18
C MET A 250 -17.48 0.27 0.85
N GLY A 251 -17.30 -0.96 0.37
CA GLY A 251 -16.72 -1.23 -0.95
C GLY A 251 -17.59 -0.74 -2.11
N LEU A 252 -18.91 -0.91 -2.02
CA LEU A 252 -19.86 -0.39 -3.01
C LEU A 252 -19.84 1.15 -3.07
N ILE A 253 -19.85 1.81 -1.92
CA ILE A 253 -19.78 3.28 -1.84
C ILE A 253 -18.42 3.78 -2.37
N ALA A 254 -17.31 3.22 -1.90
CA ALA A 254 -15.97 3.70 -2.28
C ALA A 254 -15.62 3.35 -3.75
N GLY A 255 -15.92 2.14 -4.20
CA GLY A 255 -15.72 1.70 -5.58
C GLY A 255 -16.62 2.44 -6.56
N GLY A 256 -17.91 2.58 -6.24
CA GLY A 256 -18.85 3.38 -7.03
C GLY A 256 -18.45 4.84 -7.12
N ALA A 257 -18.02 5.46 -6.00
CA ALA A 257 -17.53 6.82 -5.98
C ALA A 257 -16.30 7.01 -6.89
N ILE A 258 -15.25 6.17 -6.78
CA ILE A 258 -14.08 6.34 -7.66
C ILE A 258 -14.38 6.01 -9.13
N PHE A 259 -15.34 5.14 -9.44
CA PHE A 259 -15.76 4.86 -10.82
C PHE A 259 -16.49 6.05 -11.46
N ILE A 260 -17.46 6.63 -10.74
CA ILE A 260 -18.27 7.78 -11.19
C ILE A 260 -17.38 9.03 -11.29
N PHE A 261 -16.65 9.35 -10.22
CA PHE A 261 -15.79 10.54 -10.16
C PHE A 261 -14.41 10.35 -10.80
N ALA A 262 -14.16 9.26 -11.55
CA ALA A 262 -12.88 8.98 -12.16
C ALA A 262 -12.33 10.12 -13.04
N THR A 263 -13.20 10.80 -13.81
CA THR A 263 -12.78 11.93 -14.66
C THR A 263 -12.32 13.15 -13.85
N PRO A 264 -13.10 13.73 -12.90
CA PRO A 264 -12.62 14.84 -12.07
C PRO A 264 -11.47 14.45 -11.12
N LEU A 265 -11.47 13.23 -10.56
CA LEU A 265 -10.34 12.75 -9.74
C LEU A 265 -9.05 12.59 -10.58
N GLY A 266 -9.18 12.24 -11.86
CA GLY A 266 -8.09 12.25 -12.84
C GLY A 266 -7.71 13.63 -13.38
N GLN A 267 -8.21 14.74 -12.80
CA GLN A 267 -7.98 16.12 -13.29
C GLN A 267 -8.40 16.34 -14.76
N GLY A 268 -9.34 15.53 -15.26
CA GLY A 268 -9.77 15.54 -16.67
C GLY A 268 -8.91 14.71 -17.62
N ASP A 269 -7.80 14.11 -17.16
CA ASP A 269 -6.95 13.26 -18.00
C ASP A 269 -7.65 11.93 -18.36
N PRO A 270 -7.87 11.61 -19.66
CA PRO A 270 -8.57 10.39 -20.08
C PRO A 270 -7.81 9.09 -19.79
N HIS A 271 -6.48 9.13 -19.67
CA HIS A 271 -5.65 7.98 -19.32
C HIS A 271 -5.79 7.67 -17.84
N VAL A 272 -5.67 8.69 -16.99
CA VAL A 272 -5.83 8.57 -15.52
C VAL A 272 -7.26 8.15 -15.17
N ALA A 273 -8.27 8.73 -15.82
CA ALA A 273 -9.67 8.35 -15.63
C ALA A 273 -9.95 6.87 -15.99
N ARG A 274 -9.30 6.32 -17.03
CA ARG A 274 -9.40 4.88 -17.35
C ARG A 274 -8.72 4.01 -16.29
N VAL A 275 -7.54 4.41 -15.81
CA VAL A 275 -6.84 3.69 -14.73
C VAL A 275 -7.64 3.70 -13.42
N ILE A 276 -8.23 4.83 -13.01
CA ILE A 276 -9.10 4.89 -11.82
C ILE A 276 -10.31 3.96 -11.96
N ARG A 277 -10.98 3.94 -13.12
CA ARG A 277 -12.12 3.02 -13.38
C ARG A 277 -11.72 1.55 -13.27
N SER A 278 -10.52 1.18 -13.72
CA SER A 278 -10.01 -0.21 -13.60
C SER A 278 -9.75 -0.65 -12.15
N LEU A 279 -9.55 0.29 -11.23
CA LEU A 279 -9.32 0.03 -9.80
C LEU A 279 -10.63 -0.09 -9.01
N ALA A 280 -11.76 0.42 -9.52
CA ALA A 280 -13.05 0.38 -8.84
C ALA A 280 -13.54 -1.05 -8.49
N PRO A 281 -13.43 -2.07 -9.37
CA PRO A 281 -13.80 -3.44 -9.01
C PRO A 281 -12.95 -4.03 -7.87
N ALA A 282 -11.70 -3.58 -7.71
CA ALA A 282 -10.87 -4.00 -6.58
C ALA A 282 -11.33 -3.34 -5.27
N VAL A 283 -11.61 -2.03 -5.28
CA VAL A 283 -12.16 -1.32 -4.10
C VAL A 283 -13.52 -1.87 -3.68
N LEU A 284 -14.32 -2.39 -4.61
CA LEU A 284 -15.58 -3.07 -4.32
C LEU A 284 -15.41 -4.29 -3.40
N ILE A 285 -14.40 -5.14 -3.66
CA ILE A 285 -14.29 -6.46 -3.01
C ILE A 285 -13.24 -6.55 -1.89
N ILE A 286 -12.19 -5.71 -1.90
CA ILE A 286 -11.12 -5.80 -0.89
C ILE A 286 -11.61 -5.50 0.54
N PRO A 287 -12.57 -4.59 0.80
CA PRO A 287 -13.13 -4.43 2.15
C PRO A 287 -13.80 -5.70 2.68
N ALA A 288 -14.49 -6.47 1.83
CA ALA A 288 -15.04 -7.77 2.22
C ALA A 288 -13.94 -8.82 2.48
N LEU A 289 -12.90 -8.87 1.64
CA LEU A 289 -11.70 -9.69 1.84
C LEU A 289 -10.99 -9.36 3.17
N ALA A 290 -10.89 -8.08 3.53
CA ALA A 290 -10.34 -7.65 4.81
C ALA A 290 -11.16 -8.19 5.99
N MET A 291 -12.50 -8.21 5.89
CA MET A 291 -13.34 -8.82 6.94
C MET A 291 -13.10 -10.32 7.05
N MET A 292 -12.96 -11.03 5.93
CA MET A 292 -12.64 -12.46 5.95
C MET A 292 -11.29 -12.75 6.60
N ARG A 293 -10.27 -11.89 6.38
CA ARG A 293 -8.97 -11.98 7.07
C ARG A 293 -9.09 -11.72 8.57
N GLY A 294 -9.81 -10.67 8.97
CA GLY A 294 -10.06 -10.34 10.38
C GLY A 294 -10.78 -11.48 11.13
N TYR A 295 -11.79 -12.08 10.50
CA TYR A 295 -12.50 -13.24 11.06
C TYR A 295 -11.61 -14.47 11.27
N MET A 296 -10.75 -14.80 10.29
CA MET A 296 -9.76 -15.87 10.45
C MET A 296 -8.71 -15.53 11.52
N GLN A 297 -8.26 -14.27 11.60
CA GLN A 297 -7.27 -13.81 12.58
C GLN A 297 -7.81 -13.85 14.01
N GLY A 298 -9.11 -13.61 14.23
CA GLY A 298 -9.75 -13.75 15.55
C GLY A 298 -9.90 -15.19 16.05
N PHE A 299 -9.78 -16.19 15.17
CA PHE A 299 -9.64 -17.60 15.51
C PHE A 299 -8.17 -18.08 15.46
N GLU A 300 -7.22 -17.14 15.47
CA GLU A 300 -5.79 -17.39 15.33
C GLU A 300 -5.37 -18.16 14.07
N PHE A 301 -6.25 -18.25 13.07
CA PHE A 301 -5.98 -18.85 11.76
C PHE A 301 -5.17 -17.90 10.88
N MET A 302 -4.01 -17.51 11.40
CA MET A 302 -3.02 -16.62 10.79
C MET A 302 -2.42 -17.21 9.50
N GLY A 303 -2.24 -18.53 9.44
CA GLY A 303 -1.74 -19.24 8.25
C GLY A 303 -2.61 -19.01 7.00
N PRO A 304 -3.92 -19.34 7.03
CA PRO A 304 -4.86 -19.00 5.94
C PRO A 304 -4.88 -17.53 5.55
N SER A 305 -4.84 -16.62 6.52
CA SER A 305 -4.78 -15.17 6.25
C SER A 305 -3.49 -14.77 5.52
N ALA A 306 -2.33 -15.25 5.98
CA ALA A 306 -1.04 -15.03 5.33
C ALA A 306 -1.00 -15.62 3.90
N LEU A 307 -1.49 -16.85 3.72
CA LEU A 307 -1.58 -17.51 2.42
C LEU A 307 -2.48 -16.72 1.47
N SER A 308 -3.62 -16.20 1.93
CA SER A 308 -4.50 -15.37 1.11
C SER A 308 -3.84 -14.07 0.64
N GLN A 309 -2.95 -13.49 1.45
CA GLN A 309 -2.20 -12.26 1.12
C GLN A 309 -1.08 -12.56 0.12
N PHE A 310 -0.38 -13.69 0.29
CA PHE A 310 0.65 -14.14 -0.63
C PHE A 310 0.05 -14.50 -2.01
N VAL A 311 -1.01 -15.30 -2.04
CA VAL A 311 -1.70 -15.70 -3.29
C VAL A 311 -2.34 -14.48 -3.98
N GLU A 312 -2.93 -13.54 -3.23
CA GLU A 312 -3.39 -12.27 -3.78
C GLU A 312 -2.27 -11.56 -4.53
N GLN A 313 -1.09 -11.42 -3.92
CA GLN A 313 0.02 -10.68 -4.52
C GLN A 313 0.64 -11.43 -5.70
N VAL A 314 0.74 -12.76 -5.64
CA VAL A 314 1.23 -13.59 -6.75
C VAL A 314 0.29 -13.47 -7.95
N VAL A 315 -1.02 -13.62 -7.77
CA VAL A 315 -1.99 -13.50 -8.88
C VAL A 315 -2.05 -12.06 -9.43
N ARG A 316 -1.98 -11.05 -8.55
CA ARG A 316 -1.88 -9.63 -8.95
C ARG A 316 -0.67 -9.37 -9.85
N VAL A 317 0.52 -9.83 -9.46
CA VAL A 317 1.75 -9.64 -10.25
C VAL A 317 1.73 -10.49 -11.52
N ALA A 318 1.26 -11.73 -11.47
CA ALA A 318 1.17 -12.61 -12.64
C ALA A 318 0.21 -12.04 -13.71
N TYR A 319 -0.98 -11.56 -13.32
CA TYR A 319 -1.93 -10.94 -14.24
C TYR A 319 -1.38 -9.63 -14.82
N MET A 320 -0.81 -8.76 -13.96
CA MET A 320 -0.18 -7.51 -14.38
C MET A 320 0.91 -7.73 -15.44
N LEU A 321 1.87 -8.62 -15.17
CA LEU A 321 2.98 -8.89 -16.09
C LEU A 321 2.50 -9.64 -17.34
N GLY A 322 1.60 -10.61 -17.19
CA GLY A 322 1.04 -11.36 -18.32
C GLY A 322 0.25 -10.48 -19.30
N MET A 323 -0.63 -9.61 -18.80
CA MET A 323 -1.38 -8.67 -19.64
C MET A 323 -0.48 -7.58 -20.24
N THR A 324 0.54 -7.10 -19.49
CA THR A 324 1.53 -6.15 -20.04
C THR A 324 2.34 -6.79 -21.18
N TYR A 325 2.80 -8.03 -21.00
CA TYR A 325 3.49 -8.80 -22.05
C TYR A 325 2.58 -9.00 -23.27
N TRP A 326 1.36 -9.49 -23.05
CA TRP A 326 0.41 -9.78 -24.12
C TRP A 326 0.06 -8.53 -24.95
N ILE A 327 -0.17 -7.39 -24.30
CA ILE A 327 -0.44 -6.11 -24.99
C ILE A 327 0.82 -5.56 -25.66
N MET A 328 1.90 -5.32 -24.91
CA MET A 328 3.06 -4.58 -25.42
C MET A 328 3.92 -5.36 -26.41
N ILE A 329 4.08 -6.68 -26.19
CA ILE A 329 5.01 -7.53 -26.94
C ILE A 329 4.25 -8.50 -27.85
N GLY A 330 3.15 -9.09 -27.36
CA GLY A 330 2.33 -10.03 -28.15
C GLY A 330 1.56 -9.32 -29.28
N HIS A 331 0.91 -8.20 -28.96
CA HIS A 331 -0.02 -7.51 -29.87
C HIS A 331 0.42 -6.08 -30.26
N HIS A 332 1.60 -5.61 -29.82
CA HIS A 332 2.13 -4.28 -30.12
C HIS A 332 1.15 -3.12 -29.80
N GLY A 333 0.35 -3.31 -28.75
CA GLY A 333 -0.72 -2.40 -28.33
C GLY A 333 -0.24 -1.19 -27.51
N ASN A 334 -1.20 -0.41 -27.03
CA ASN A 334 -0.93 0.87 -26.38
C ASN A 334 -0.50 0.70 -24.90
N TRP A 335 0.55 1.45 -24.50
CA TRP A 335 1.03 1.50 -23.11
C TRP A 335 -0.05 1.88 -22.10
N VAL A 336 -1.04 2.69 -22.50
CA VAL A 336 -2.17 3.06 -21.64
C VAL A 336 -3.03 1.85 -21.33
N ASP A 337 -3.30 1.00 -22.32
CA ASP A 337 -4.19 -0.16 -22.16
C ASP A 337 -3.47 -1.26 -21.36
N ALA A 338 -2.16 -1.42 -21.58
CA ALA A 338 -1.30 -2.21 -20.70
C ALA A 338 -1.30 -1.69 -19.25
N THR A 339 -1.28 -0.36 -19.05
CA THR A 339 -1.35 0.27 -17.71
C THR A 339 -2.72 0.03 -17.05
N VAL A 340 -3.81 0.15 -17.80
CA VAL A 340 -5.19 -0.10 -17.34
C VAL A 340 -5.37 -1.57 -16.91
N GLN A 341 -4.85 -2.53 -17.67
CA GLN A 341 -4.87 -3.94 -17.25
C GLN A 341 -3.93 -4.23 -16.08
N SER A 342 -2.80 -3.52 -15.99
CA SER A 342 -1.87 -3.60 -14.86
C SER A 342 -2.50 -3.16 -13.54
N THR A 343 -3.41 -2.18 -13.56
CA THR A 343 -4.18 -1.79 -12.38
C THR A 343 -5.42 -2.65 -12.14
N PHE A 344 -6.09 -3.15 -13.19
CA PHE A 344 -7.17 -4.14 -13.04
C PHE A 344 -6.69 -5.44 -12.37
N ALA A 345 -5.40 -5.77 -12.47
CA ALA A 345 -4.77 -6.88 -11.75
C ALA A 345 -5.04 -6.91 -10.23
N ALA A 346 -5.31 -5.76 -9.60
CA ALA A 346 -5.69 -5.69 -8.18
C ALA A 346 -7.01 -6.43 -7.88
N PHE A 347 -7.97 -6.44 -8.81
CA PHE A 347 -9.22 -7.19 -8.70
C PHE A 347 -8.97 -8.70 -8.73
N TRP A 348 -8.16 -9.18 -9.69
CA TRP A 348 -7.82 -10.60 -9.81
C TRP A 348 -7.03 -11.13 -8.61
N GLY A 349 -6.09 -10.33 -8.08
CA GLY A 349 -5.41 -10.66 -6.82
C GLY A 349 -6.39 -10.77 -5.64
N ALA A 350 -7.25 -9.77 -5.46
CA ALA A 350 -8.23 -9.78 -4.37
C ALA A 350 -9.22 -10.96 -4.49
N LEU A 351 -9.69 -11.28 -5.69
CA LEU A 351 -10.55 -12.43 -5.96
C LEU A 351 -9.85 -13.76 -5.60
N ALA A 352 -8.58 -13.92 -5.96
CA ALA A 352 -7.80 -15.10 -5.57
C ALA A 352 -7.61 -15.18 -4.03
N GLY A 353 -7.39 -14.05 -3.36
CA GLY A 353 -7.35 -13.96 -1.91
C GLY A 353 -8.66 -14.40 -1.25
N ILE A 354 -9.82 -13.99 -1.80
CA ILE A 354 -11.15 -14.42 -1.34
C ILE A 354 -11.31 -15.93 -1.52
N ILE A 355 -10.94 -16.48 -2.68
CA ILE A 355 -11.04 -17.92 -2.98
C ILE A 355 -10.23 -18.75 -1.96
N VAL A 356 -9.00 -18.35 -1.64
CA VAL A 356 -8.18 -19.02 -0.61
C VAL A 356 -8.88 -19.05 0.75
N LEU A 357 -9.51 -17.95 1.16
CA LEU A 357 -10.22 -17.89 2.45
C LEU A 357 -11.52 -18.70 2.45
N ILE A 358 -12.26 -18.74 1.33
CA ILE A 358 -13.43 -19.62 1.18
C ILE A 358 -13.00 -21.09 1.31
N ILE A 359 -11.91 -21.50 0.64
CA ILE A 359 -11.37 -22.85 0.73
C ILE A 359 -10.94 -23.17 2.17
N ALA A 360 -10.26 -22.25 2.85
CA ALA A 360 -9.86 -22.43 4.25
C ALA A 360 -11.06 -22.53 5.20
N MET A 361 -12.11 -21.72 5.01
CA MET A 361 -13.36 -21.80 5.77
C MET A 361 -14.08 -23.15 5.54
N ILE A 362 -14.05 -23.68 4.32
CA ILE A 362 -14.59 -25.01 3.98
C ILE A 362 -13.78 -26.12 4.67
N GLN A 363 -12.44 -26.06 4.61
CA GLN A 363 -11.55 -27.01 5.30
C GLN A 363 -11.72 -26.98 6.82
N LYS A 364 -11.95 -25.80 7.41
CA LYS A 364 -12.20 -25.61 8.85
C LYS A 364 -13.65 -25.85 9.28
N ARG A 365 -14.53 -26.39 8.41
CA ARG A 365 -15.92 -26.71 8.77
C ARG A 365 -16.08 -27.58 10.01
N GLY A 366 -15.21 -28.56 10.24
CA GLY A 366 -15.25 -29.40 11.43
C GLY A 366 -15.03 -28.62 12.73
N PHE A 367 -14.11 -27.65 12.72
CA PHE A 367 -13.88 -26.73 13.83
C PHE A 367 -15.11 -25.84 14.07
N PHE A 368 -15.63 -25.19 13.02
CA PHE A 368 -16.83 -24.35 13.15
C PHE A 368 -18.12 -25.13 13.52
N ALA A 369 -18.17 -26.45 13.27
CA ALA A 369 -19.22 -27.32 13.75
C ALA A 369 -19.08 -27.67 15.24
N LYS A 370 -17.85 -27.88 15.73
CA LYS A 370 -17.56 -28.06 17.17
C LYS A 370 -17.95 -26.80 17.95
N GLU A 371 -17.48 -25.63 17.51
CA GLU A 371 -17.83 -24.33 18.11
C GLU A 371 -19.35 -24.07 18.14
N ALA A 372 -20.08 -24.51 17.12
CA ALA A 372 -21.54 -24.40 17.07
C ALA A 372 -22.27 -25.40 18.00
N ALA A 373 -21.63 -26.50 18.37
CA ALA A 373 -22.19 -27.51 19.27
C ALA A 373 -21.92 -27.19 20.75
N GLU A 374 -20.76 -26.60 21.06
CA GLU A 374 -20.36 -26.20 22.42
C GLU A 374 -20.83 -24.78 22.84
N GLN A 375 -21.60 -24.10 21.99
CA GLN A 375 -21.96 -22.70 22.23
C GLN A 375 -22.91 -22.51 23.42
N ILE A 376 -22.66 -21.47 24.21
CA ILE A 376 -23.50 -21.06 25.33
C ILE A 376 -24.56 -20.04 24.85
N PRO A 377 -25.84 -20.15 25.26
CA PRO A 377 -26.86 -19.15 24.95
C PRO A 377 -26.49 -17.76 25.50
N ALA A 378 -26.49 -16.76 24.63
CA ALA A 378 -25.95 -15.44 24.93
C ALA A 378 -26.98 -14.35 24.62
N GLU A 379 -27.15 -13.36 25.51
CA GLU A 379 -28.08 -12.24 25.26
C GLU A 379 -27.74 -11.47 23.97
N PRO A 380 -28.75 -10.94 23.26
CA PRO A 380 -28.56 -10.17 22.02
C PRO A 380 -27.91 -8.81 22.32
N ILE A 381 -26.65 -8.65 21.91
CA ILE A 381 -25.91 -7.39 22.00
C ILE A 381 -26.07 -6.60 20.69
N ASP A 382 -26.27 -5.28 20.79
CA ASP A 382 -26.13 -4.37 19.64
C ASP A 382 -24.66 -4.30 19.19
N THR A 383 -24.32 -5.27 18.36
CA THR A 383 -23.04 -5.46 17.69
C THR A 383 -22.70 -4.31 16.74
N MET A 384 -23.70 -3.63 16.17
CA MET A 384 -23.48 -2.44 15.35
C MET A 384 -23.08 -1.23 16.20
N SER A 385 -23.63 -1.06 17.40
CA SER A 385 -23.12 -0.05 18.34
C SER A 385 -21.65 -0.32 18.71
N LEU A 386 -21.27 -1.59 18.85
CA LEU A 386 -19.93 -2.00 19.28
C LEU A 386 -18.91 -1.77 18.16
N ILE A 387 -19.20 -2.22 16.94
CA ILE A 387 -18.40 -1.91 15.75
C ILE A 387 -18.34 -0.39 15.53
N GLY A 388 -19.46 0.33 15.64
CA GLY A 388 -19.50 1.79 15.50
C GLY A 388 -18.68 2.56 16.55
N LYS A 389 -18.66 2.09 17.81
CA LYS A 389 -17.76 2.63 18.86
C LYS A 389 -16.29 2.41 18.49
N MET A 390 -15.94 1.22 18.02
CA MET A 390 -14.55 0.89 17.67
C MET A 390 -14.08 1.61 16.40
N VAL A 391 -14.91 1.71 15.35
CA VAL A 391 -14.64 2.53 14.16
C VAL A 391 -14.41 4.00 14.54
N ARG A 392 -15.22 4.56 15.44
CA ARG A 392 -15.05 5.94 15.94
C ARG A 392 -13.72 6.14 16.67
N GLN A 393 -13.19 5.10 17.33
CA GLN A 393 -11.85 5.12 17.93
C GLN A 393 -10.75 4.95 16.87
N SER A 394 -11.01 4.20 15.78
CA SER A 394 -10.06 4.01 14.68
C SER A 394 -9.92 5.22 13.77
N ILE A 395 -10.97 6.03 13.54
CA ILE A 395 -10.92 7.20 12.61
C ILE A 395 -9.70 8.12 12.86
N PRO A 396 -9.38 8.55 14.11
CA PRO A 396 -8.17 9.35 14.38
C PRO A 396 -6.84 8.62 14.14
N VAL A 397 -6.81 7.30 14.30
CA VAL A 397 -5.64 6.46 13.94
C VAL A 397 -5.45 6.46 12.44
N ILE A 398 -6.52 6.17 11.70
CA ILE A 398 -6.53 6.04 10.24
C ILE A 398 -6.11 7.38 9.62
N LEU A 399 -6.77 8.49 9.98
CA LEU A 399 -6.47 9.81 9.41
C LEU A 399 -4.99 10.19 9.58
N ALA A 400 -4.39 9.91 10.74
CA ALA A 400 -2.97 10.15 10.95
C ALA A 400 -2.08 9.15 10.19
N GLY A 401 -2.47 7.88 10.09
CA GLY A 401 -1.81 6.90 9.21
C GLY A 401 -1.88 7.29 7.72
N SER A 402 -2.96 7.97 7.30
CA SER A 402 -3.16 8.51 5.95
C SER A 402 -2.25 9.70 5.63
N ALA A 403 -1.50 10.26 6.59
CA ALA A 403 -0.76 11.51 6.42
C ALA A 403 0.09 11.53 5.13
N ILE A 404 0.85 10.46 4.90
CA ILE A 404 1.76 10.36 3.75
C ILE A 404 0.96 10.33 2.43
N ALA A 405 -0.10 9.51 2.33
CA ALA A 405 -0.99 9.46 1.16
C ALA A 405 -1.75 10.77 0.91
N ILE A 406 -2.21 11.48 1.96
CA ILE A 406 -2.86 12.79 1.81
C ILE A 406 -1.87 13.81 1.26
N LEU A 407 -0.61 13.82 1.74
CA LEU A 407 0.43 14.70 1.20
C LEU A 407 0.78 14.34 -0.26
N GLN A 408 0.78 13.05 -0.62
CA GLN A 408 1.01 12.60 -2.00
C GLN A 408 -0.14 12.95 -2.96
N LEU A 409 -1.38 13.02 -2.46
CA LEU A 409 -2.49 13.58 -3.24
C LEU A 409 -2.38 15.11 -3.37
N ILE A 410 -1.91 15.84 -2.34
CA ILE A 410 -1.57 17.26 -2.48
C ILE A 410 -0.51 17.43 -3.58
N ASP A 411 0.54 16.59 -3.61
CA ASP A 411 1.56 16.62 -4.65
C ASP A 411 0.96 16.38 -6.04
N GLN A 412 0.12 15.35 -6.20
CA GLN A 412 -0.59 15.02 -7.44
C GLN A 412 -1.49 16.15 -7.97
N TYR A 413 -2.25 16.82 -7.10
CA TYR A 413 -3.17 17.89 -7.52
C TYR A 413 -2.51 19.28 -7.64
N THR A 414 -1.34 19.50 -7.03
CA THR A 414 -0.66 20.81 -7.09
C THR A 414 0.49 20.85 -8.09
N PHE A 415 1.35 19.84 -8.14
CA PHE A 415 2.63 19.89 -8.87
C PHE A 415 2.45 20.24 -10.34
N GLY A 416 1.65 19.46 -11.07
CA GLY A 416 1.44 19.66 -12.50
C GLY A 416 0.81 21.02 -12.83
N ASN A 417 -0.01 21.57 -11.92
CA ASN A 417 -0.71 22.84 -12.11
C ASN A 417 0.17 24.06 -11.76
N ILE A 418 1.14 23.91 -10.85
CA ILE A 418 2.18 24.92 -10.59
C ILE A 418 3.17 24.93 -11.76
N MET A 419 3.73 23.78 -12.11
CA MET A 419 4.75 23.66 -13.16
C MET A 419 4.26 24.23 -14.50
N LYS A 420 3.07 23.85 -14.98
CA LYS A 420 2.48 24.35 -16.24
C LYS A 420 2.18 25.86 -16.25
N ARG A 421 2.18 26.53 -15.09
CA ARG A 421 1.82 27.96 -14.96
C ARG A 421 3.03 28.87 -14.72
N PHE A 422 4.11 28.34 -14.16
CA PHE A 422 5.30 29.12 -13.75
C PHE A 422 6.59 28.67 -14.44
N THR A 423 6.57 27.62 -15.27
CA THR A 423 7.73 27.13 -16.02
C THR A 423 7.38 26.89 -17.49
N ASN A 424 8.41 26.88 -18.36
CA ASN A 424 8.27 26.55 -19.79
C ASN A 424 8.50 25.05 -20.07
N PHE A 425 8.47 24.19 -19.05
CA PHE A 425 8.69 22.75 -19.25
C PHE A 425 7.54 22.10 -20.04
N SER A 426 7.88 21.17 -20.93
CA SER A 426 6.88 20.42 -21.69
C SER A 426 6.04 19.54 -20.77
N ASN A 427 4.79 19.24 -21.17
CA ASN A 427 3.94 18.29 -20.43
C ASN A 427 4.63 16.93 -20.22
N LEU A 428 5.47 16.48 -21.17
CA LEU A 428 6.28 15.27 -21.02
C LEU A 428 7.35 15.41 -19.92
N ALA A 429 8.09 16.52 -19.87
CA ALA A 429 9.08 16.76 -18.82
C ALA A 429 8.42 16.77 -17.43
N ILE A 430 7.33 17.52 -17.28
CA ILE A 430 6.54 17.57 -16.03
C ILE A 430 6.01 16.18 -15.65
N THR A 431 5.57 15.37 -16.63
CA THR A 431 5.10 14.00 -16.39
C THR A 431 6.24 13.06 -15.98
N ASN A 432 7.43 13.21 -16.58
CA ASN A 432 8.64 12.44 -16.21
C ASN A 432 9.15 12.82 -14.82
N MET A 433 9.13 14.10 -14.46
CA MET A 433 9.49 14.57 -13.12
C MET A 433 8.49 14.03 -12.09
N PHE A 434 7.19 14.05 -12.38
CA PHE A 434 6.19 13.38 -11.54
C PHE A 434 6.42 11.86 -11.49
N ALA A 435 6.76 11.19 -12.59
CA ALA A 435 7.10 9.77 -12.59
C ALA A 435 8.30 9.49 -11.67
N GLN A 436 9.38 10.27 -11.76
CA GLN A 436 10.57 10.16 -10.93
C GLN A 436 10.25 10.39 -9.44
N PHE A 437 9.81 11.61 -9.14
CA PHE A 437 9.64 12.12 -7.78
C PHE A 437 8.45 11.46 -7.09
N ALA A 438 7.33 11.28 -7.78
CA ALA A 438 6.07 10.82 -7.21
C ALA A 438 5.79 9.33 -7.42
N VAL A 439 6.60 8.59 -8.20
CA VAL A 439 6.40 7.13 -8.39
C VAL A 439 7.66 6.27 -8.37
N ASN A 440 8.75 6.62 -9.05
CA ASN A 440 9.91 5.76 -9.29
C ASN A 440 10.83 5.68 -8.06
N SER A 441 11.62 6.73 -7.86
CA SER A 441 12.48 6.92 -6.69
C SER A 441 11.64 6.80 -5.42
N ASN A 442 10.43 7.35 -5.52
CA ASN A 442 9.31 7.14 -4.64
C ASN A 442 9.14 5.64 -4.25
N LYS A 443 8.72 4.72 -5.15
CA LYS A 443 8.56 3.25 -5.00
C LYS A 443 9.56 2.55 -4.06
N LEU A 444 10.85 2.92 -4.13
CA LEU A 444 11.93 2.12 -3.54
C LEU A 444 12.05 2.19 -2.01
N VAL A 445 11.44 3.19 -1.36
CA VAL A 445 12.04 3.69 -0.12
C VAL A 445 11.25 3.42 1.12
N MET A 446 9.95 3.58 1.11
CA MET A 446 9.16 3.13 2.23
C MET A 446 8.94 1.60 2.17
N LEU A 447 9.67 0.89 1.28
CA LEU A 447 10.22 -0.44 1.58
C LEU A 447 11.12 -0.39 2.82
N VAL A 448 12.23 0.39 2.78
CA VAL A 448 13.14 0.65 3.92
C VAL A 448 12.39 1.22 5.13
N VAL A 449 11.47 2.18 4.94
CA VAL A 449 10.64 2.67 6.06
C VAL A 449 9.73 1.56 6.59
N SER A 450 9.04 0.77 5.76
CA SER A 450 8.15 -0.30 6.24
C SER A 450 8.89 -1.44 6.96
N LEU A 451 10.19 -1.62 6.67
CA LEU A 451 11.08 -2.52 7.40
C LEU A 451 11.42 -1.95 8.78
N ALA A 452 11.91 -0.70 8.83
CA ALA A 452 12.29 -0.06 10.08
C ALA A 452 11.09 0.19 11.02
N VAL A 453 9.94 0.58 10.46
CA VAL A 453 8.67 0.75 11.18
C VAL A 453 8.13 -0.60 11.66
N GLY A 454 8.11 -1.64 10.82
CA GLY A 454 7.65 -2.97 11.25
C GLY A 454 8.48 -3.57 12.38
N MET A 455 9.78 -3.25 12.46
CA MET A 455 10.60 -3.60 13.62
C MET A 455 10.31 -2.70 14.83
N ALA A 456 10.14 -1.40 14.66
CA ALA A 456 9.80 -0.47 15.74
C ALA A 456 8.39 -0.70 16.35
N GLU A 457 7.43 -1.19 15.56
CA GLU A 457 6.08 -1.57 16.01
C GLU A 457 6.10 -2.68 17.08
N THR A 458 7.16 -3.48 17.17
CA THR A 458 7.33 -4.47 18.26
C THR A 458 7.42 -3.84 19.65
N THR A 459 7.70 -2.54 19.75
CA THR A 459 7.71 -1.77 21.02
C THR A 459 6.31 -1.33 21.47
N LEU A 460 5.31 -1.38 20.59
CA LEU A 460 3.95 -0.91 20.87
C LEU A 460 3.26 -1.65 22.04
N PRO A 461 3.35 -3.00 22.17
CA PRO A 461 2.79 -3.71 23.31
C PRO A 461 3.53 -3.40 24.62
N MET A 462 4.85 -3.17 24.56
CA MET A 462 5.65 -2.78 25.73
C MET A 462 5.21 -1.40 26.25
N LEU A 463 4.97 -0.45 25.34
CA LEU A 463 4.48 0.88 25.66
C LEU A 463 3.04 0.86 26.21
N ALA A 464 2.18 -0.02 25.70
CA ALA A 464 0.82 -0.21 26.22
C ALA A 464 0.85 -0.74 27.67
N ARG A 465 1.63 -1.81 27.94
CA ARG A 465 1.82 -2.34 29.30
C ARG A 465 2.47 -1.32 30.24
N ALA A 466 3.49 -0.59 29.78
CA ALA A 466 4.14 0.46 30.58
C ALA A 466 3.18 1.58 30.99
N ARG A 467 2.19 1.90 30.14
CA ARG A 467 1.11 2.84 30.44
C ARG A 467 0.11 2.30 31.47
N GLU A 468 -0.22 1.01 31.42
CA GLU A 468 -1.11 0.36 32.40
C GLU A 468 -0.46 0.30 33.79
N VAL A 469 0.86 0.02 33.85
CA VAL A 469 1.67 0.09 35.08
C VAL A 469 1.90 1.54 35.56
N GLY A 470 1.69 2.55 34.71
CA GLY A 470 1.65 3.95 35.09
C GLY A 470 2.99 4.65 35.39
N SER A 471 4.12 3.92 35.41
CA SER A 471 5.44 4.51 35.63
C SER A 471 5.89 5.36 34.43
N ARG A 472 6.02 6.67 34.64
CA ARG A 472 6.55 7.61 33.63
C ARG A 472 7.96 7.27 33.19
N GLU A 473 8.79 6.78 34.10
CA GLU A 473 10.17 6.35 33.84
C GLU A 473 10.21 5.16 32.87
N ASN A 474 9.38 4.13 33.11
CA ASN A 474 9.24 3.00 32.18
C ASN A 474 8.75 3.50 30.79
N ILE A 475 7.73 4.34 30.74
CA ILE A 475 7.25 4.94 29.48
C ILE A 475 8.36 5.73 28.76
N SER A 476 9.15 6.51 29.50
CA SER A 476 10.32 7.25 28.98
C SER A 476 11.36 6.31 28.37
N HIS A 477 11.70 5.21 29.06
CA HIS A 477 12.60 4.18 28.53
C HIS A 477 12.05 3.48 27.29
N GLN A 478 10.76 3.11 27.26
CA GLN A 478 10.15 2.49 26.06
C GLN A 478 10.15 3.45 24.86
N ILE A 479 9.91 4.75 25.09
CA ILE A 479 10.00 5.77 24.03
C ILE A 479 11.44 5.89 23.53
N GLN A 480 12.44 5.99 24.41
CA GLN A 480 13.84 6.05 23.99
C GLN A 480 14.28 4.79 23.24
N TYR A 481 13.83 3.61 23.67
CA TYR A 481 14.10 2.34 22.99
C TYR A 481 13.48 2.29 21.59
N ALA A 482 12.23 2.72 21.42
CA ALA A 482 11.57 2.81 20.11
C ALA A 482 12.31 3.78 19.14
N PHE A 483 12.74 4.94 19.63
CA PHE A 483 13.56 5.88 18.84
C PHE A 483 14.94 5.30 18.50
N LYS A 484 15.58 4.58 19.43
CA LYS A 484 16.88 3.94 19.25
C LYS A 484 16.82 2.79 18.22
N LEU A 485 15.84 1.90 18.35
CA LEU A 485 15.57 0.79 17.42
C LEU A 485 15.28 1.31 16.01
N LEU A 486 14.42 2.33 15.87
CA LEU A 486 14.19 3.00 14.58
C LEU A 486 15.50 3.55 14.01
N SER A 487 16.25 4.33 14.79
CA SER A 487 17.48 4.98 14.33
C SER A 487 18.51 3.96 13.85
N PHE A 488 18.66 2.85 14.59
CA PHE A 488 19.58 1.76 14.32
C PHE A 488 19.34 1.05 12.98
N ILE A 489 18.11 1.09 12.45
CA ILE A 489 17.72 0.45 11.18
C ILE A 489 17.58 1.48 10.06
N LEU A 490 16.84 2.56 10.32
CA LEU A 490 16.40 3.51 9.30
C LEU A 490 17.54 4.41 8.81
N ILE A 491 18.42 4.87 9.70
CA ILE A 491 19.55 5.74 9.34
C ILE A 491 20.55 5.01 8.43
N PRO A 492 21.08 3.82 8.75
CA PRO A 492 21.99 3.11 7.85
C PRO A 492 21.28 2.64 6.57
N ALA A 493 20.03 2.16 6.64
CA ALA A 493 19.34 1.73 5.43
C ALA A 493 19.02 2.90 4.48
N ALA A 494 18.71 4.08 5.02
CA ALA A 494 18.62 5.33 4.26
C ALA A 494 19.96 5.73 3.64
N LEU A 495 21.01 5.88 4.46
CA LEU A 495 22.31 6.34 3.94
C LEU A 495 22.90 5.34 2.94
N GLY A 496 22.73 4.03 3.17
CA GLY A 496 23.12 2.98 2.22
C GLY A 496 22.40 3.14 0.88
N MET A 497 21.09 3.34 0.90
CA MET A 497 20.28 3.57 -0.30
C MET A 497 20.69 4.84 -1.07
N ALA A 498 21.07 5.92 -0.38
CA ALA A 498 21.65 7.10 -1.03
C ALA A 498 23.00 6.80 -1.70
N ALA A 499 23.86 6.00 -1.08
CA ALA A 499 25.16 5.60 -1.64
C ALA A 499 25.05 4.70 -2.88
N ILE A 500 24.04 3.82 -2.93
CA ILE A 500 23.74 2.96 -4.09
C ILE A 500 22.64 3.51 -5.01
N ALA A 501 22.25 4.78 -4.88
CA ALA A 501 21.11 5.34 -5.60
C ALA A 501 21.23 5.20 -7.13
N ARG A 502 22.42 5.42 -7.72
CA ARG A 502 22.62 5.28 -9.18
C ARG A 502 22.32 3.87 -9.69
N PRO A 503 23.02 2.80 -9.22
CA PRO A 503 22.72 1.45 -9.69
C PRO A 503 21.34 0.96 -9.25
N LEU A 504 20.84 1.37 -8.07
CA LEU A 504 19.50 1.00 -7.60
C LEU A 504 18.40 1.59 -8.50
N TYR A 505 18.52 2.85 -8.90
CA TYR A 505 17.58 3.47 -9.84
C TYR A 505 17.63 2.78 -11.20
N LEU A 506 18.83 2.55 -11.77
CA LEU A 506 19.02 1.90 -13.07
C LEU A 506 18.60 0.42 -13.13
N LEU A 507 18.58 -0.28 -11.99
CA LEU A 507 18.05 -1.65 -11.91
C LEU A 507 16.52 -1.66 -12.09
N PHE A 508 15.82 -0.75 -11.41
CA PHE A 508 14.36 -0.70 -11.42
C PHE A 508 13.79 0.06 -12.62
N TYR A 509 14.41 1.16 -13.02
CA TYR A 509 13.88 2.15 -13.96
C TYR A 509 14.73 2.27 -15.23
N THR A 510 14.16 2.90 -16.26
CA THR A 510 14.81 3.06 -17.57
C THR A 510 15.79 4.23 -17.57
N ALA A 511 16.83 4.15 -18.42
CA ALA A 511 17.96 5.08 -18.42
C ALA A 511 17.67 6.47 -19.03
N ASN A 512 16.49 6.69 -19.64
CA ASN A 512 16.14 7.89 -20.40
C ASN A 512 16.27 9.21 -19.62
N ASP A 513 16.15 9.14 -18.29
CA ASP A 513 16.60 10.20 -17.40
C ASP A 513 17.19 9.58 -16.13
N ALA A 514 18.33 8.91 -16.33
CA ALA A 514 19.08 8.28 -15.25
C ALA A 514 19.67 9.31 -14.27
N HIS A 515 20.01 10.52 -14.72
CA HIS A 515 20.67 11.53 -13.90
C HIS A 515 19.69 12.14 -12.90
N ASN A 516 18.59 12.72 -13.37
CA ASN A 516 17.59 13.30 -12.46
C ASN A 516 16.95 12.18 -11.65
N GLY A 517 16.61 11.03 -12.24
CA GLY A 517 16.11 9.87 -11.51
C GLY A 517 17.02 9.41 -10.35
N THR A 518 18.34 9.46 -10.54
CA THR A 518 19.34 9.16 -9.50
C THR A 518 19.41 10.25 -8.42
N LEU A 519 19.53 11.52 -8.79
CA LEU A 519 19.54 12.64 -7.81
C LEU A 519 18.25 12.61 -6.99
N VAL A 520 17.12 12.45 -7.67
CA VAL A 520 15.81 12.24 -7.08
C VAL A 520 15.82 11.00 -6.16
N LEU A 521 16.51 9.89 -6.44
CA LEU A 521 16.67 8.79 -5.45
C LEU A 521 17.65 9.06 -4.28
N GLN A 522 18.38 10.19 -4.23
CA GLN A 522 19.34 10.48 -3.15
C GLN A 522 18.74 11.10 -1.87
N TYR A 523 18.32 12.38 -1.80
CA TYR A 523 17.89 12.98 -0.50
C TYR A 523 16.65 12.38 0.07
N ALA A 524 15.75 12.01 -0.82
CA ALA A 524 15.06 10.75 -0.78
C ALA A 524 15.28 9.99 0.52
N SER A 525 16.46 9.42 0.65
CA SER A 525 16.73 8.48 1.71
C SER A 525 16.79 9.21 3.06
N PHE A 526 17.21 10.47 3.09
CA PHE A 526 17.05 11.38 4.22
C PHE A 526 15.57 11.73 4.49
N THR A 527 14.74 11.98 3.47
CA THR A 527 13.27 12.11 3.60
C THR A 527 12.67 10.86 4.25
N ALA A 528 13.19 9.67 3.92
CA ALA A 528 12.79 8.40 4.53
C ALA A 528 12.99 8.38 6.05
N ILE A 529 14.08 8.99 6.54
CA ILE A 529 14.35 9.13 7.99
C ILE A 529 13.21 9.91 8.64
N VAL A 530 12.75 11.00 8.02
CA VAL A 530 11.65 11.83 8.53
C VAL A 530 10.31 11.09 8.45
N LEU A 531 10.02 10.39 7.35
CA LEU A 531 8.76 9.62 7.18
C LEU A 531 8.67 8.41 8.13
N GLY A 532 9.78 7.71 8.38
CA GLY A 532 9.80 6.61 9.35
C GLY A 532 9.76 7.09 10.80
N LEU A 533 10.41 8.22 11.10
CA LEU A 533 10.28 8.87 12.40
C LEU A 533 8.84 9.34 12.66
N TYR A 534 8.13 9.83 11.63
CA TYR A 534 6.70 10.11 11.72
C TYR A 534 5.89 8.87 12.10
N MET A 535 6.11 7.74 11.42
CA MET A 535 5.36 6.50 11.69
C MET A 535 5.61 5.94 13.09
N VAL A 536 6.84 5.97 13.60
CA VAL A 536 7.13 5.51 14.99
C VAL A 536 6.59 6.47 16.04
N VAL A 537 6.69 7.79 15.83
CA VAL A 537 6.05 8.76 16.73
C VAL A 537 4.53 8.57 16.71
N LEU A 538 3.92 8.36 15.54
CA LEU A 538 2.51 8.02 15.41
C LEU A 538 2.16 6.74 16.21
N ALA A 539 2.92 5.66 16.09
CA ALA A 539 2.73 4.43 16.85
C ALA A 539 2.84 4.68 18.38
N ILE A 540 3.82 5.47 18.83
CA ILE A 540 3.98 5.86 20.24
C ILE A 540 2.73 6.60 20.75
N TYR A 541 2.22 7.58 20.00
CA TYR A 541 0.98 8.29 20.34
C TYR A 541 -0.26 7.36 20.33
N GLN A 542 -0.25 6.26 19.55
CA GLN A 542 -1.31 5.24 19.59
C GLN A 542 -1.24 4.37 20.84
N GLY A 543 -0.06 3.86 21.23
CA GLY A 543 0.13 3.08 22.47
C GLY A 543 -0.24 3.87 23.73
N LEU A 544 0.10 5.16 23.74
CA LEU A 544 -0.32 6.11 24.77
C LEU A 544 -1.82 6.50 24.69
N SER A 545 -2.55 6.01 23.68
CA SER A 545 -3.95 6.36 23.35
C SER A 545 -4.23 7.86 23.20
N GLN A 546 -3.20 8.65 22.87
CA GLN A 546 -3.30 10.09 22.67
C GLN A 546 -3.78 10.45 21.24
N LEU A 547 -4.78 9.71 20.75
CA LEU A 547 -5.27 9.72 19.37
C LEU A 547 -5.84 11.08 18.91
N ARG A 548 -6.20 11.97 19.85
CA ARG A 548 -6.61 13.35 19.54
C ARG A 548 -5.45 14.26 19.19
N TYR A 549 -4.21 13.92 19.57
CA TYR A 549 -3.02 14.69 19.26
C TYR A 549 -2.46 14.35 17.86
N THR A 550 -2.55 13.10 17.42
CA THR A 550 -2.07 12.67 16.09
C THR A 550 -2.79 13.42 14.96
N VAL A 551 -4.10 13.64 15.09
CA VAL A 551 -4.89 14.46 14.16
C VAL A 551 -4.51 15.94 14.19
N LYS A 552 -4.14 16.49 15.37
CA LYS A 552 -3.62 17.87 15.46
C LYS A 552 -2.24 18.01 14.82
N MET A 553 -1.35 17.02 15.03
CA MET A 553 -0.05 16.93 14.37
C MET A 553 -0.21 16.87 12.84
N LEU A 554 -1.13 16.04 12.34
CA LEU A 554 -1.49 15.99 10.92
C LEU A 554 -1.95 17.37 10.41
N GLY A 555 -2.82 18.07 11.16
CA GLY A 555 -3.27 19.42 10.79
C GLY A 555 -2.11 20.42 10.61
N VAL A 556 -1.12 20.39 11.50
CA VAL A 556 0.10 21.22 11.38
C VAL A 556 0.91 20.82 10.13
N ILE A 557 1.12 19.51 9.90
CA ILE A 557 1.85 19.00 8.72
C ILE A 557 1.15 19.44 7.43
N LEU A 558 -0.18 19.32 7.34
CA LEU A 558 -0.95 19.73 6.16
C LEU A 558 -0.86 21.23 5.89
N VAL A 559 -0.98 22.08 6.92
CA VAL A 559 -0.86 23.54 6.76
C VAL A 559 0.55 23.92 6.30
N VAL A 560 1.60 23.37 6.93
CA VAL A 560 2.99 23.64 6.53
C VAL A 560 3.27 23.14 5.11
N LYS A 561 2.76 21.95 4.75
CA LYS A 561 2.85 21.42 3.38
C LYS A 561 2.21 22.38 2.37
N LEU A 562 0.95 22.78 2.58
CA LEU A 562 0.22 23.62 1.63
C LEU A 562 0.88 24.99 1.44
N VAL A 563 1.42 25.59 2.52
CA VAL A 563 2.16 26.86 2.45
C VAL A 563 3.50 26.72 1.73
N LEU A 564 4.26 25.65 2.01
CA LEU A 564 5.59 25.44 1.42
C LEU A 564 5.55 24.84 0.01
N GLN A 565 4.45 24.19 -0.39
CA GLN A 565 4.34 23.52 -1.69
C GLN A 565 4.58 24.48 -2.85
N PHE A 566 3.93 25.64 -2.83
CA PHE A 566 4.07 26.63 -3.90
C PHE A 566 5.50 27.15 -4.09
N PRO A 567 6.16 27.76 -3.07
CA PRO A 567 7.52 28.25 -3.22
C PRO A 567 8.55 27.12 -3.44
N ALA A 568 8.36 25.95 -2.84
CA ALA A 568 9.30 24.84 -3.06
C ALA A 568 9.24 24.32 -4.50
N VAL A 569 8.03 24.13 -5.07
CA VAL A 569 7.88 23.72 -6.49
C VAL A 569 8.38 24.81 -7.43
N MET A 570 8.18 26.10 -7.12
CA MET A 570 8.68 27.20 -7.95
C MET A 570 10.21 27.37 -7.93
N LEU A 571 10.88 27.00 -6.82
CA LEU A 571 12.33 27.18 -6.66
C LEU A 571 13.16 25.92 -6.94
N LEU A 572 12.53 24.74 -6.92
CA LEU A 572 13.21 23.44 -7.01
C LEU A 572 12.50 22.48 -8.00
N ASP A 573 11.52 22.95 -8.78
CA ASP A 573 10.75 22.15 -9.74
C ASP A 573 10.25 20.80 -9.15
N GLY A 574 10.63 19.67 -9.77
CA GLY A 574 10.30 18.31 -9.33
C GLY A 574 10.85 17.91 -7.96
N MET A 575 11.77 18.70 -7.41
CA MET A 575 12.34 18.53 -6.07
C MET A 575 11.56 19.28 -4.98
N GLY A 576 10.80 20.31 -5.35
CA GLY A 576 9.95 21.09 -4.44
C GLY A 576 8.96 20.29 -3.60
N PRO A 577 8.20 19.34 -4.18
CA PRO A 577 7.23 18.49 -3.47
C PRO A 577 7.85 17.71 -2.30
N LEU A 578 9.12 17.36 -2.44
CA LEU A 578 9.83 16.43 -1.56
C LEU A 578 10.45 17.19 -0.39
N VAL A 579 11.04 18.35 -0.69
CA VAL A 579 11.51 19.30 0.33
C VAL A 579 10.34 19.85 1.14
N SER A 580 9.19 20.19 0.52
CA SER A 580 8.01 20.65 1.26
C SER A 580 7.40 19.54 2.14
N THR A 581 7.38 18.28 1.67
CA THR A 581 7.01 17.11 2.49
C THR A 581 7.97 16.91 3.66
N MET A 582 9.28 16.94 3.42
CA MET A 582 10.31 16.74 4.44
C MET A 582 10.21 17.81 5.54
N ILE A 583 10.08 19.09 5.18
CA ILE A 583 9.95 20.19 6.15
C ILE A 583 8.61 20.09 6.90
N ALA A 584 7.51 19.78 6.21
CA ALA A 584 6.20 19.64 6.84
C ALA A 584 6.17 18.56 7.92
N PHE A 585 6.68 17.35 7.62
CA PHE A 585 6.79 16.28 8.61
C PHE A 585 7.81 16.62 9.71
N ALA A 586 8.96 17.23 9.40
CA ALA A 586 9.95 17.63 10.39
C ALA A 586 9.39 18.65 11.40
N VAL A 587 8.62 19.64 10.95
CA VAL A 587 7.95 20.61 11.83
C VAL A 587 6.91 19.92 12.74
N GLY A 588 6.07 19.05 12.17
CA GLY A 588 5.11 18.26 12.95
C GLY A 588 5.79 17.38 14.02
N LEU A 589 6.89 16.74 13.64
CA LEU A 589 7.72 15.92 14.52
C LEU A 589 8.37 16.74 15.64
N VAL A 590 8.94 17.92 15.37
CA VAL A 590 9.53 18.77 16.41
C VAL A 590 8.50 19.13 17.49
N PHE A 591 7.25 19.43 17.12
CA PHE A 591 6.17 19.64 18.10
C PHE A 591 5.82 18.35 18.87
N ALA A 592 5.72 17.22 18.18
CA ALA A 592 5.33 15.94 18.78
C ALA A 592 6.39 15.39 19.75
N VAL A 593 7.67 15.42 19.40
CA VAL A 593 8.79 14.99 20.26
C VAL A 593 8.96 15.93 21.45
N ARG A 594 8.84 17.26 21.23
CA ARG A 594 8.90 18.26 22.30
C ARG A 594 7.74 18.12 23.29
N ARG A 595 6.56 17.63 22.85
CA ARG A 595 5.46 17.24 23.75
C ARG A 595 5.82 15.99 24.55
N LEU A 596 6.20 14.88 23.91
CA LEU A 596 6.56 13.63 24.61
C LEU A 596 7.63 13.88 25.68
N THR A 597 8.69 14.61 25.32
CA THR A 597 9.78 15.00 26.23
C THR A 597 9.29 15.68 27.50
N ARG A 598 8.30 16.58 27.39
CA ARG A 598 7.74 17.35 28.52
C ARG A 598 6.67 16.60 29.31
N GLU A 599 6.05 15.58 28.71
CA GLU A 599 4.94 14.85 29.30
C GLU A 599 5.41 13.63 30.10
N PHE A 600 6.52 13.02 29.69
CA PHE A 600 7.14 11.84 30.32
C PHE A 600 8.55 12.09 30.87
N ASP A 601 9.02 13.35 30.86
CA ASP A 601 10.32 13.81 31.39
C ASP A 601 11.51 13.01 30.84
N ILE A 602 11.69 13.05 29.52
CA ILE A 602 12.61 12.17 28.80
C ILE A 602 14.03 12.77 28.79
N ASP A 603 14.95 12.18 29.57
CA ASP A 603 16.38 12.47 29.43
C ASP A 603 16.96 11.74 28.21
N TRP A 604 17.09 12.48 27.12
CA TRP A 604 17.64 12.01 25.85
C TRP A 604 19.16 11.71 25.86
N ARG A 605 19.90 11.86 26.97
CA ARG A 605 21.36 11.61 27.01
C ARG A 605 21.77 10.23 26.49
N GLN A 606 21.13 9.15 26.95
CA GLN A 606 21.46 7.79 26.52
C GLN A 606 21.12 7.55 25.04
N PHE A 607 19.94 8.03 24.61
CA PHE A 607 19.57 8.02 23.20
C PHE A 607 20.56 8.79 22.32
N ASN A 608 20.97 10.01 22.72
CA ASN A 608 21.85 10.86 21.94
C ASN A 608 23.24 10.24 21.73
N TYR A 609 23.82 9.60 22.75
CA TYR A 609 25.08 8.85 22.60
C TYR A 609 24.94 7.70 21.57
N SER A 610 23.82 6.98 21.64
CA SER A 610 23.48 5.91 20.70
C SER A 610 23.33 6.46 19.28
N LEU A 611 22.57 7.55 19.11
CA LEU A 611 22.27 8.20 17.84
C LEU A 611 23.53 8.76 17.16
N ILE A 612 24.41 9.44 17.90
CA ILE A 612 25.68 9.98 17.37
C ILE A 612 26.55 8.84 16.84
N THR A 613 26.63 7.73 17.57
CA THR A 613 27.43 6.56 17.18
C THR A 613 26.82 5.83 15.96
N ILE A 614 25.49 5.70 15.90
CA ILE A 614 24.77 5.18 14.71
C ILE A 614 25.04 6.07 13.49
N LEU A 615 24.91 7.39 13.64
CA LEU A 615 25.19 8.36 12.57
C LEU A 615 26.63 8.29 12.08
N PHE A 616 27.61 8.22 12.99
CA PHE A 616 29.03 8.11 12.68
C PHE A 616 29.34 6.88 11.82
N TRP A 617 28.90 5.69 12.24
CA TRP A 617 29.15 4.46 11.49
C TRP A 617 28.33 4.37 10.20
N SER A 618 27.11 4.91 10.18
CA SER A 618 26.29 5.00 8.96
C SER A 618 26.88 6.00 7.95
N LEU A 619 27.59 7.04 8.40
CA LEU A 619 28.30 7.99 7.54
C LEU A 619 29.60 7.40 6.97
N ILE A 620 30.37 6.65 7.77
CA ILE A 620 31.52 5.88 7.27
C ILE A 620 31.06 4.88 6.20
N MET A 621 30.00 4.14 6.51
CA MET A 621 29.37 3.21 5.57
C MET A 621 28.89 3.92 4.30
N TYR A 622 28.24 5.09 4.40
CA TYR A 622 27.83 5.91 3.25
C TYR A 622 29.02 6.28 2.35
N VAL A 623 30.10 6.79 2.93
CA VAL A 623 31.29 7.20 2.17
C VAL A 623 31.92 6.00 1.46
N VAL A 624 32.16 4.90 2.17
CA VAL A 624 32.78 3.70 1.56
C VAL A 624 31.88 3.07 0.49
N ALA A 625 30.58 2.92 0.77
CA ALA A 625 29.64 2.40 -0.21
C ALA A 625 29.52 3.32 -1.45
N THR A 626 29.57 4.65 -1.28
CA THR A 626 29.52 5.61 -2.40
C THR A 626 30.79 5.54 -3.26
N LEU A 627 31.97 5.41 -2.64
CA LEU A 627 33.24 5.25 -3.34
C LEU A 627 33.28 3.94 -4.16
N VAL A 628 32.85 2.83 -3.57
CA VAL A 628 32.79 1.53 -4.27
C VAL A 628 31.70 1.50 -5.34
N SER A 629 30.51 2.03 -5.05
CA SER A 629 29.40 2.19 -5.99
C SER A 629 29.81 2.99 -7.23
N SER A 630 30.49 4.13 -7.02
CA SER A 630 31.02 4.99 -8.09
C SER A 630 32.18 4.33 -8.85
N GLY A 631 33.12 3.69 -8.15
CA GLY A 631 34.28 3.04 -8.76
C GLY A 631 33.89 1.88 -9.68
N LEU A 632 33.01 0.98 -9.24
CA LEU A 632 32.47 -0.07 -10.10
C LEU A 632 31.59 0.51 -11.21
N SER A 633 30.80 1.57 -10.93
CA SER A 633 29.96 2.27 -11.92
C SER A 633 30.74 2.91 -13.08
N ALA A 634 32.04 3.17 -12.91
CA ALA A 634 32.92 3.72 -13.94
C ALA A 634 33.55 2.64 -14.84
N VAL A 635 33.58 1.37 -14.39
CA VAL A 635 34.23 0.25 -15.10
C VAL A 635 33.20 -0.74 -15.66
N MET A 636 32.04 -0.89 -15.04
CA MET A 636 30.99 -1.83 -15.46
C MET A 636 29.96 -1.18 -16.41
N PRO A 637 29.46 -1.91 -17.42
CA PRO A 637 28.39 -1.42 -18.31
C PRO A 637 27.09 -1.04 -17.58
N SER A 638 26.28 -0.19 -18.19
CA SER A 638 24.99 0.30 -17.65
C SER A 638 23.84 -0.73 -17.62
N GLY A 639 24.09 -2.00 -17.95
CA GLY A 639 23.06 -3.04 -18.01
C GLY A 639 22.51 -3.47 -16.64
N LYS A 640 21.23 -3.91 -16.58
CA LYS A 640 20.58 -4.27 -15.30
C LYS A 640 21.34 -5.32 -14.48
N LEU A 641 21.98 -6.30 -15.12
CA LEU A 641 22.77 -7.33 -14.43
C LEU A 641 24.02 -6.77 -13.74
N SER A 642 24.76 -5.87 -14.40
CA SER A 642 25.91 -5.20 -13.76
C SER A 642 25.45 -4.25 -12.65
N GLN A 643 24.35 -3.52 -12.81
CA GLN A 643 23.82 -2.70 -11.71
C GLN A 643 23.44 -3.56 -10.48
N LEU A 644 22.85 -4.75 -10.69
CA LEU A 644 22.59 -5.71 -9.62
C LEU A 644 23.89 -6.17 -8.91
N VAL A 645 24.95 -6.47 -9.67
CA VAL A 645 26.27 -6.81 -9.10
C VAL A 645 26.87 -5.65 -8.28
N ILE A 646 26.76 -4.41 -8.76
CA ILE A 646 27.21 -3.22 -8.02
C ILE A 646 26.44 -3.08 -6.69
N ILE A 647 25.12 -3.27 -6.70
CA ILE A 647 24.28 -3.23 -5.50
C ILE A 647 24.70 -4.31 -4.49
N ILE A 648 24.92 -5.54 -4.95
CA ILE A 648 25.35 -6.66 -4.09
C ILE A 648 26.71 -6.38 -3.46
N ILE A 649 27.68 -5.87 -4.24
CA ILE A 649 29.04 -5.59 -3.74
C ILE A 649 29.06 -4.37 -2.81
N ALA A 650 28.58 -3.21 -3.27
CA ALA A 650 28.63 -1.96 -2.50
C ALA A 650 27.66 -1.98 -1.29
N GLY A 651 26.45 -2.50 -1.48
CA GLY A 651 25.47 -2.67 -0.42
C GLY A 651 25.85 -3.76 0.58
N GLY A 652 26.40 -4.89 0.10
CA GLY A 652 26.92 -5.96 0.95
C GLY A 652 28.11 -5.49 1.80
N LEU A 653 29.06 -4.77 1.19
CA LEU A 653 30.17 -4.15 1.94
C LEU A 653 29.67 -3.14 2.98
N GLY A 654 28.70 -2.30 2.62
CA GLY A 654 28.06 -1.38 3.57
C GLY A 654 27.41 -2.12 4.75
N ALA A 655 26.63 -3.16 4.48
CA ALA A 655 26.01 -3.99 5.51
C ALA A 655 27.04 -4.69 6.41
N VAL A 656 28.18 -5.13 5.88
CA VAL A 656 29.30 -5.67 6.67
C VAL A 656 29.96 -4.60 7.53
N ILE A 657 30.23 -3.40 6.99
CA ILE A 657 30.82 -2.29 7.75
C ILE A 657 29.93 -1.88 8.92
N TYR A 658 28.65 -1.61 8.66
CA TYR A 658 27.71 -1.21 9.71
C TYR A 658 27.41 -2.38 10.67
N GLY A 659 27.32 -3.61 10.17
CA GLY A 659 27.14 -4.81 11.00
C GLY A 659 28.31 -5.02 11.97
N VAL A 660 29.55 -4.99 11.50
CA VAL A 660 30.74 -5.13 12.36
C VAL A 660 30.84 -3.96 13.35
N ALA A 661 30.50 -2.73 12.94
CA ALA A 661 30.43 -1.58 13.84
C ALA A 661 29.35 -1.73 14.93
N ALA A 662 28.17 -2.25 14.58
CA ALA A 662 27.09 -2.55 15.52
C ALA A 662 27.46 -3.68 16.48
N LEU A 663 28.25 -4.68 16.05
CA LEU A 663 28.78 -5.74 16.91
C LEU A 663 29.91 -5.26 17.84
N LYS A 664 30.73 -4.30 17.40
CA LYS A 664 31.86 -3.74 18.18
C LYS A 664 31.47 -2.56 19.09
N THR A 665 30.26 -2.04 18.98
CA THR A 665 29.72 -1.01 19.87
C THR A 665 28.61 -1.61 20.73
N ASN A 666 28.44 -1.12 21.96
CA ASN A 666 27.41 -1.62 22.87
C ASN A 666 25.98 -1.52 22.29
N ILE A 667 25.78 -0.70 21.24
CA ILE A 667 24.48 -0.46 20.61
C ILE A 667 23.88 -1.73 19.99
N GLY A 668 24.69 -2.66 19.47
CA GLY A 668 24.18 -3.96 19.03
C GLY A 668 23.59 -4.77 20.18
N GLU A 669 24.24 -4.75 21.35
CA GLU A 669 23.75 -5.42 22.56
C GLU A 669 22.54 -4.68 23.18
N GLU A 670 22.54 -3.34 23.19
CA GLU A 670 21.44 -2.51 23.70
C GLU A 670 20.19 -2.48 22.79
N VAL A 671 20.27 -2.94 21.54
CA VAL A 671 19.14 -2.95 20.58
C VAL A 671 18.68 -4.36 20.21
N LEU A 672 19.57 -5.35 20.17
CA LEU A 672 19.27 -6.74 19.79
C LEU A 672 19.49 -7.74 20.93
N GLY A 673 19.91 -7.27 22.10
CA GLY A 673 20.03 -8.07 23.33
C GLY A 673 21.28 -8.97 23.40
N PRO A 674 21.44 -9.71 24.52
CA PRO A 674 22.66 -10.47 24.83
C PRO A 674 22.96 -11.62 23.87
N ARG A 675 22.00 -12.02 23.02
CA ARG A 675 22.24 -12.99 21.93
C ARG A 675 23.31 -12.49 20.94
N VAL A 676 23.43 -11.16 20.75
CA VAL A 676 24.49 -10.56 19.93
C VAL A 676 25.89 -10.77 20.52
N LYS A 677 26.03 -10.77 21.86
CA LYS A 677 27.32 -10.99 22.54
C LYS A 677 27.93 -12.36 22.16
N ARG A 678 27.10 -13.40 22.02
CA ARG A 678 27.49 -14.74 21.55
C ARG A 678 27.86 -14.81 20.06
N LEU A 679 27.46 -13.81 19.26
CA LEU A 679 27.80 -13.70 17.84
C LEU A 679 29.10 -12.92 17.65
N ALA A 680 29.25 -11.80 18.37
CA ALA A 680 30.48 -11.01 18.41
C ALA A 680 31.68 -11.87 18.89
N ALA A 681 31.51 -12.64 19.96
CA ALA A 681 32.54 -13.55 20.49
C ALA A 681 32.89 -14.76 19.59
N LYS A 682 32.27 -14.89 18.41
CA LYS A 682 32.62 -15.88 17.37
C LYS A 682 33.34 -15.28 16.17
N LEU A 683 33.47 -13.95 16.09
CA LEU A 683 34.34 -13.28 15.12
C LEU A 683 35.77 -13.23 15.66
N PRO A 684 36.80 -13.28 14.80
CA PRO A 684 38.20 -13.40 15.22
C PRO A 684 38.83 -12.05 15.61
N PHE A 685 38.10 -11.20 16.35
CA PHE A 685 38.50 -9.81 16.67
C PHE A 685 38.10 -9.36 18.07
#